data_AF-A0A7I8E2T7-F1
#
_entry.id   AF-A0A7I8E2T7-F1
#
_cell.length_a   1.000
_cell.length_b   1.000
_cell.length_c   1.000
_cell.angle_alpha   90.00
_cell.angle_beta   90.00
_cell.angle_gamma   90.00
#
_symmetry.space_group_name_H-M   'P 1'
#
loop_
_entity.id
_entity.type
_entity.pdbx_description
1 polymer ?
#
loop_
_entity_poly.entity_id
_entity_poly.type
_entity_poly.pdbx_seq_one_letter_code
_entity_poly.pdbx_strand_id
1 'polypeptide(L)'
;MNKNKKHDKRNQLDIILTDLQPNEVPQIYTLKNFYNYLVTNKVMKRISRDKNEDEKKFDSSWHAAPLKIFVLKDNNEYREISFINPLSMMEVYLYLERYEKIILNFFKKDSFSIRTHRKRDNLLFKRVNNNIIEYADQAILQNESAGNYYDRFPYQQLDHFYKSDEWHDLNRKYKFFAKLDYSKCFDSIYTHTFNWIIASNVQEAKRLDEGHFLSATDKLLQNMNMSITNGIVVGPEFSRFLSEIIFQSVDRNIMYSLNCQGLQNGLDYEIKRYVDDFFVFVKKEENVDKIINEIAKSSNRFKLRLNYEKEEKGKLPHIWSEWINEINLFLNELEKSIFYPYSDENTYLLREQRLLPQRSVSKLKDMFQTVIVSDEKMNVKIVSYCFSFIYRKFFGCISNESKKTIFNLAFENAVYYLYDLLFYFYSFAPTYRNTDKLISIIYIIEDEIGFSKNKSVLYKIMKRYSFIIQNSNLADVSNLILLLIMYDIDIGSKSEEYILYEIRKEMNPLYYAILFLYDHFICKEKLGLKQEIEDLIQSKLNIFYNIVDSDDLDSQGKNIFLNKDIWWIFIFYKCKYLSQGINKNMEDFIVKYMSTILSNKQSEQSKLEICKFFLEYNGEKFINWELDKKMFFKNIKFKTFNRTIFNNKQENETFDIFDY
;
A
#
# COMPACT_ATOMS: atom_id res chain seq x y z
N MET A 1 -17.03 36.84 21.50
CA MET A 1 -15.98 35.96 22.05
C MET A 1 -16.05 34.61 21.35
N ASN A 2 -15.26 34.44 20.28
CA ASN A 2 -15.10 33.14 19.62
C ASN A 2 -14.38 32.20 20.58
N LYS A 3 -15.07 31.17 21.08
CA LYS A 3 -14.40 30.05 21.73
C LYS A 3 -13.48 29.42 20.70
N ASN A 4 -12.17 29.60 20.88
CA ASN A 4 -11.14 28.81 20.21
C ASN A 4 -11.56 27.33 20.27
N LYS A 5 -11.93 26.76 19.11
CA LYS A 5 -12.02 25.30 18.97
C LYS A 5 -10.63 24.78 19.27
N LYS A 6 -10.41 24.23 20.48
CA LYS A 6 -9.22 23.45 20.78
C LYS A 6 -9.20 22.31 19.76
N HIS A 7 -8.31 22.41 18.78
CA HIS A 7 -7.96 21.28 17.95
C HIS A 7 -7.24 20.30 18.88
N ASP A 8 -7.92 19.24 19.31
CA ASP A 8 -7.30 18.14 20.04
C ASP A 8 -6.24 17.47 19.14
N LYS A 9 -5.28 16.75 19.72
CA LYS A 9 -4.16 16.12 18.98
C LYS A 9 -4.56 14.74 18.46
N ARG A 10 -4.18 14.39 17.21
CA ARG A 10 -4.30 13.03 16.60
C ARG A 10 -3.96 11.94 17.63
N ASN A 11 -4.78 10.89 17.72
CA ASN A 11 -4.41 9.74 18.52
C ASN A 11 -3.25 9.02 17.82
N GLN A 12 -2.13 8.85 18.53
CA GLN A 12 -0.93 8.27 17.94
C GLN A 12 -1.12 6.81 17.50
N LEU A 13 -2.08 6.09 18.09
CA LEU A 13 -2.49 4.76 17.64
C LEU A 13 -3.03 4.74 16.19
N ASP A 14 -3.47 5.87 15.67
CA ASP A 14 -4.05 5.96 14.31
C ASP A 14 -3.03 5.56 13.24
N ILE A 15 -1.73 5.59 13.54
CA ILE A 15 -0.69 5.15 12.60
C ILE A 15 -0.85 3.67 12.21
N ILE A 16 -1.42 2.83 13.08
CA ILE A 16 -1.69 1.41 12.82
C ILE A 16 -2.67 1.24 11.64
N LEU A 17 -3.70 2.09 11.59
CA LEU A 17 -4.72 2.03 10.54
C LEU A 17 -4.33 2.81 9.28
N THR A 18 -3.25 3.59 9.30
CA THR A 18 -2.86 4.43 8.16
C THR A 18 -1.48 4.08 7.60
N ASP A 19 -0.40 4.49 8.27
CA ASP A 19 0.94 4.47 7.66
C ASP A 19 1.66 3.13 7.90
N LEU A 20 1.11 2.24 8.74
CA LEU A 20 1.61 0.88 8.97
C LEU A 20 0.92 -0.20 8.13
N GLN A 21 -0.19 0.13 7.47
CA GLN A 21 -0.88 -0.79 6.59
C GLN A 21 -0.44 -0.57 5.14
N PRO A 22 -0.06 -1.62 4.39
CA PRO A 22 0.17 -1.49 2.96
C PRO A 22 -1.14 -1.16 2.23
N ASN A 23 -1.04 -0.61 1.02
CA ASN A 23 -2.24 -0.30 0.22
C ASN A 23 -2.79 -1.57 -0.43
N GLU A 24 -1.89 -2.44 -0.88
CA GLU A 24 -2.13 -3.69 -1.59
C GLU A 24 -2.55 -4.82 -0.64
N VAL A 25 -3.69 -4.61 0.04
CA VAL A 25 -4.20 -5.50 1.09
C VAL A 25 -5.51 -6.14 0.65
N PRO A 26 -5.62 -7.47 0.55
CA PRO A 26 -6.89 -8.14 0.24
C PRO A 26 -8.01 -7.67 1.17
N GLN A 27 -9.21 -7.44 0.64
CA GLN A 27 -10.29 -6.78 1.40
C GLN A 27 -10.79 -7.57 2.62
N ILE A 28 -10.45 -8.85 2.72
CA ILE A 28 -10.74 -9.67 3.91
C ILE A 28 -9.82 -9.35 5.09
N TYR A 29 -8.65 -8.74 4.87
CA TYR A 29 -7.73 -8.41 5.94
C TYR A 29 -8.07 -7.06 6.58
N THR A 30 -8.10 -7.00 7.90
CA THR A 30 -8.48 -5.82 8.69
C THR A 30 -7.63 -5.68 9.96
N LEU A 31 -7.20 -4.45 10.26
CA LEU A 31 -6.54 -4.06 11.51
C LEU A 31 -7.46 -3.36 12.50
N LYS A 32 -8.68 -3.02 12.08
CA LYS A 32 -9.68 -2.31 12.88
C LYS A 32 -9.96 -2.98 14.21
N ASN A 33 -10.06 -4.31 14.23
CA ASN A 33 -10.33 -5.07 15.45
C ASN A 33 -9.19 -4.95 16.47
N PHE A 34 -7.95 -5.08 16.02
CA PHE A 34 -6.77 -4.91 16.88
C PHE A 34 -6.63 -3.47 17.37
N TYR A 35 -6.82 -2.49 16.49
CA TYR A 35 -6.86 -1.08 16.87
C TYR A 35 -7.94 -0.81 17.95
N ASN A 36 -9.16 -1.30 17.74
CA ASN A 36 -10.26 -1.13 18.70
C ASN A 36 -9.94 -1.74 20.06
N TYR A 37 -9.33 -2.92 20.09
CA TYR A 37 -8.85 -3.55 21.32
C TYR A 37 -7.82 -2.65 22.05
N LEU A 38 -6.80 -2.17 21.34
CA LEU A 38 -5.76 -1.30 21.92
C LEU A 38 -6.32 0.00 22.49
N VAL A 39 -7.26 0.63 21.76
CA VAL A 39 -7.91 1.88 22.18
C VAL A 39 -8.82 1.66 23.40
N THR A 40 -9.73 0.68 23.32
CA THR A 40 -10.75 0.42 24.35
C THR A 40 -10.10 0.06 25.68
N ASN A 41 -9.08 -0.81 25.64
CA ASN A 41 -8.38 -1.28 26.83
C ASN A 41 -7.22 -0.35 27.26
N LYS A 42 -7.01 0.77 26.55
CA LYS A 42 -5.93 1.75 26.80
C LYS A 42 -4.56 1.07 26.92
N VAL A 43 -4.33 0.03 26.12
CA VAL A 43 -3.18 -0.89 26.24
C VAL A 43 -1.87 -0.13 26.21
N MET A 44 -1.65 0.68 25.17
CA MET A 44 -0.40 1.40 25.00
C MET A 44 -0.13 2.39 26.13
N LYS A 45 -1.16 3.06 26.66
CA LYS A 45 -0.99 3.99 27.79
C LYS A 45 -0.59 3.27 29.08
N ARG A 46 -0.94 1.98 29.25
CA ARG A 46 -0.49 1.18 30.40
C ARG A 46 0.98 0.81 30.23
N ILE A 47 1.35 0.29 29.06
CA ILE A 47 2.73 -0.11 28.74
C ILE A 47 3.70 1.09 28.77
N SER A 48 3.29 2.27 28.29
CA SER A 48 4.14 3.48 28.29
C SER A 48 4.44 4.02 29.69
N ARG A 49 3.62 3.71 30.70
CA ARG A 49 3.73 4.29 32.07
C ARG A 49 4.81 3.65 32.93
N ASP A 50 5.44 2.57 32.48
CA ASP A 50 6.55 1.98 33.24
C ASP A 50 7.69 2.98 33.44
N LYS A 51 8.23 3.00 34.65
CA LYS A 51 9.15 4.04 35.11
C LYS A 51 10.63 3.69 34.88
N ASN A 52 10.97 2.42 34.68
CA ASN A 52 12.35 2.00 34.51
C ASN A 52 12.82 2.24 33.07
N GLU A 53 13.99 2.87 32.91
CA GLU A 53 14.58 3.17 31.59
C GLU A 53 15.18 1.94 30.92
N ASP A 54 15.68 0.96 31.67
CA ASP A 54 16.19 -0.30 31.13
C ASP A 54 15.08 -1.17 30.50
N GLU A 55 13.86 -1.07 31.02
CA GLU A 55 12.68 -1.79 30.51
C GLU A 55 12.11 -1.17 29.22
N LYS A 56 12.63 0.01 28.84
CA LYS A 56 12.21 0.78 27.69
C LYS A 56 13.08 0.54 26.44
N LYS A 57 14.14 -0.25 26.50
CA LYS A 57 15.06 -0.41 25.36
C LYS A 57 14.39 -1.12 24.16
N PHE A 58 14.72 -0.64 22.96
CA PHE A 58 14.38 -1.31 21.69
C PHE A 58 15.48 -2.31 21.38
N ASP A 59 15.41 -3.49 22.02
CA ASP A 59 16.35 -4.58 21.87
C ASP A 59 15.76 -5.74 21.01
N SER A 60 16.48 -6.85 20.93
CA SER A 60 16.09 -8.05 20.18
C SER A 60 14.81 -8.74 20.69
N SER A 61 14.30 -8.39 21.87
CA SER A 61 13.05 -8.96 22.39
C SER A 61 11.82 -8.52 21.59
N TRP A 62 11.95 -7.46 20.79
CA TRP A 62 10.93 -6.95 19.86
C TRP A 62 10.97 -7.59 18.47
N HIS A 63 11.97 -8.42 18.18
CA HIS A 63 12.10 -9.07 16.87
C HIS A 63 10.79 -9.76 16.45
N ALA A 64 10.32 -9.43 15.25
CA ALA A 64 9.09 -9.98 14.71
C ALA A 64 9.16 -10.17 13.19
N ALA A 65 8.42 -11.15 12.70
CA ALA A 65 8.33 -11.48 11.29
C ALA A 65 7.15 -10.77 10.62
N PRO A 66 7.38 -9.94 9.58
CA PRO A 66 6.31 -9.46 8.73
C PRO A 66 5.84 -10.59 7.80
N LEU A 67 4.59 -10.50 7.33
CA LEU A 67 4.11 -11.37 6.25
C LEU A 67 4.38 -10.68 4.91
N LYS A 68 5.10 -11.35 4.03
CA LYS A 68 5.53 -10.80 2.73
C LYS A 68 4.63 -11.33 1.61
N ILE A 69 4.20 -10.43 0.74
CA ILE A 69 3.53 -10.73 -0.54
C ILE A 69 4.29 -10.03 -1.66
N PHE A 70 4.14 -10.49 -2.90
CA PHE A 70 4.72 -9.84 -4.07
C PHE A 70 3.60 -9.30 -4.94
N VAL A 71 3.73 -8.08 -5.46
CA VAL A 71 2.75 -7.44 -6.35
C VAL A 71 3.42 -6.94 -7.62
N LEU A 72 2.71 -6.96 -8.73
CA LEU A 72 3.25 -6.53 -10.02
C LEU A 72 3.38 -4.99 -10.08
N LYS A 73 4.53 -4.52 -10.57
CA LYS A 73 4.85 -3.11 -10.84
C LYS A 73 5.03 -2.89 -12.36
N ASP A 74 5.19 -1.64 -12.76
CA ASP A 74 5.69 -1.24 -14.09
C ASP A 74 6.91 -2.09 -14.50
N ASN A 75 7.08 -2.32 -15.81
CA ASN A 75 8.12 -3.19 -16.40
C ASN A 75 8.04 -4.68 -16.01
N ASN A 76 6.87 -5.19 -15.59
CA ASN A 76 6.69 -6.57 -15.13
C ASN A 76 7.63 -6.98 -13.97
N GLU A 77 8.11 -6.01 -13.19
CA GLU A 77 8.89 -6.26 -11.98
C GLU A 77 7.96 -6.59 -10.81
N TYR A 78 8.36 -7.52 -9.94
CA TYR A 78 7.66 -7.77 -8.68
C TYR A 78 8.19 -6.86 -7.57
N ARG A 79 7.28 -6.30 -6.79
CA ARG A 79 7.57 -5.56 -5.57
C ARG A 79 7.14 -6.38 -4.37
N GLU A 80 8.06 -6.60 -3.43
CA GLU A 80 7.73 -7.13 -2.12
C GLU A 80 6.92 -6.08 -1.32
N ILE A 81 5.83 -6.51 -0.70
CA ILE A 81 4.99 -5.73 0.21
C ILE A 81 4.86 -6.54 1.49
N SER A 82 5.01 -5.89 2.63
CA SER A 82 5.07 -6.52 3.94
C SER A 82 3.94 -6.02 4.84
N PHE A 83 3.22 -6.97 5.43
CA PHE A 83 2.27 -6.74 6.51
C PHE A 83 3.04 -6.76 7.83
N ILE A 84 2.96 -5.66 8.56
CA ILE A 84 3.67 -5.50 9.83
C ILE A 84 3.10 -6.48 10.86
N ASN A 85 4.00 -7.05 11.67
CA ASN A 85 3.60 -7.90 12.78
C ASN A 85 2.91 -7.05 13.89
N PRO A 86 1.85 -7.52 14.56
CA PRO A 86 1.22 -6.78 15.65
C PRO A 86 2.19 -6.31 16.75
N LEU A 87 3.24 -7.10 17.05
CA LEU A 87 4.28 -6.70 18.00
C LEU A 87 5.04 -5.46 17.53
N SER A 88 5.45 -5.45 16.26
CA SER A 88 6.08 -4.31 15.60
C SER A 88 5.17 -3.08 15.55
N MET A 89 3.86 -3.25 15.35
CA MET A 89 2.91 -2.12 15.38
C MET A 89 2.89 -1.42 16.74
N MET A 90 2.94 -2.20 17.83
CA MET A 90 3.02 -1.67 19.19
C MET A 90 4.38 -1.00 19.46
N GLU A 91 5.46 -1.59 18.94
CA GLU A 91 6.81 -1.01 19.03
C GLU A 91 6.89 0.37 18.35
N VAL A 92 6.33 0.50 17.14
CA VAL A 92 6.29 1.78 16.40
C VAL A 92 5.58 2.87 17.20
N TYR A 93 4.47 2.53 17.86
CA TYR A 93 3.78 3.49 18.72
C TYR A 93 4.72 4.00 19.83
N LEU A 94 5.39 3.09 20.55
CA LEU A 94 6.29 3.46 21.65
C LEU A 94 7.51 4.24 21.16
N TYR A 95 8.04 3.89 19.98
CA TYR A 95 9.14 4.60 19.35
C TYR A 95 8.76 6.05 19.02
N LEU A 96 7.59 6.24 18.40
CA LEU A 96 7.12 7.58 18.04
C LEU A 96 6.83 8.44 19.27
N GLU A 97 6.41 7.85 20.40
CA GLU A 97 6.15 8.59 21.64
C GLU A 97 7.41 9.31 22.13
N ARG A 98 8.57 8.70 21.85
CA ARG A 98 9.89 9.20 22.27
C ARG A 98 10.55 10.09 21.22
N TYR A 99 10.50 9.68 19.95
CA TYR A 99 11.39 10.24 18.92
C TYR A 99 10.68 11.06 17.84
N GLU A 100 9.34 11.07 17.75
CA GLU A 100 8.60 11.77 16.68
C GLU A 100 9.04 13.24 16.54
N LYS A 101 9.11 13.98 17.65
CA LYS A 101 9.51 15.40 17.62
C LYS A 101 10.93 15.61 17.09
N ILE A 102 11.85 14.71 17.44
CA ILE A 102 13.26 14.79 17.05
C ILE A 102 13.38 14.55 15.54
N ILE A 103 12.69 13.52 15.03
CA ILE A 103 12.67 13.17 13.61
C ILE A 103 12.03 14.29 12.79
N LEU A 104 10.89 14.82 13.22
CA LEU A 104 10.24 15.94 12.52
C LEU A 104 11.11 17.21 12.51
N ASN A 105 11.90 17.46 13.56
CA ASN A 105 12.86 18.57 13.57
C ASN A 105 14.04 18.30 12.63
N PHE A 106 14.44 17.05 12.48
CA PHE A 106 15.47 16.64 11.51
C PHE A 106 15.02 16.94 10.07
N PHE A 107 13.74 16.71 9.74
CA PHE A 107 13.17 16.97 8.41
C PHE A 107 12.95 18.44 8.05
N LYS A 108 13.08 19.36 9.02
CA LYS A 108 13.00 20.80 8.74
C LYS A 108 14.27 21.38 8.14
N LYS A 109 15.37 20.64 8.13
CA LYS A 109 16.64 21.07 7.56
C LYS A 109 16.55 21.09 6.03
N ASP A 110 17.38 21.92 5.40
CA ASP A 110 17.47 21.99 3.94
C ASP A 110 17.78 20.61 3.34
N SER A 111 17.05 20.27 2.28
CA SER A 111 17.18 19.02 1.52
C SER A 111 16.68 19.24 0.08
N PHE A 112 16.98 18.30 -0.82
CA PHE A 112 16.42 18.30 -2.17
C PHE A 112 15.02 17.68 -2.23
N SER A 113 14.51 17.18 -1.10
CA SER A 113 13.25 16.47 -1.03
C SER A 113 12.08 17.36 -1.42
N ILE A 114 11.37 16.94 -2.47
CA ILE A 114 10.09 17.52 -2.85
C ILE A 114 8.88 16.79 -2.22
N ARG A 115 9.16 15.81 -1.36
CA ARG A 115 8.18 15.05 -0.58
C ARG A 115 8.77 14.66 0.79
N THR A 116 8.66 15.58 1.74
CA THR A 116 8.99 15.37 3.16
C THR A 116 7.73 15.24 4.03
N HIS A 117 7.91 14.76 5.25
CA HIS A 117 6.83 14.48 6.20
C HIS A 117 6.71 15.60 7.24
N ARG A 118 5.48 16.07 7.46
CA ARG A 118 5.15 17.06 8.48
C ARG A 118 4.06 16.53 9.39
N LYS A 119 4.03 17.04 10.63
CA LYS A 119 2.93 16.70 11.54
C LYS A 119 1.63 17.26 10.98
N ARG A 120 0.60 16.40 10.96
CA ARG A 120 -0.75 16.81 10.59
C ARG A 120 -1.47 17.39 11.80
N ASP A 121 -1.72 18.70 11.77
CA ASP A 121 -2.39 19.41 12.86
C ASP A 121 -3.93 19.39 12.76
N ASN A 122 -4.47 19.01 11.59
CA ASN A 122 -5.87 19.19 11.23
C ASN A 122 -6.70 17.88 11.19
N LEU A 123 -6.93 17.24 12.33
CA LEU A 123 -8.04 16.29 12.46
C LEU A 123 -9.01 16.78 13.52
N LEU A 124 -10.25 17.04 13.10
CA LEU A 124 -11.32 17.56 13.96
C LEU A 124 -11.87 16.42 14.83
N PHE A 125 -11.72 16.59 16.14
CA PHE A 125 -12.26 15.70 17.15
C PHE A 125 -13.66 16.10 17.59
N LYS A 126 -14.53 15.11 17.81
CA LYS A 126 -15.76 15.26 18.58
C LYS A 126 -15.74 14.26 19.73
N ARG A 127 -15.35 14.72 20.92
CA ARG A 127 -15.42 13.90 22.14
C ARG A 127 -16.88 13.53 22.42
N VAL A 128 -17.19 12.24 22.49
CA VAL A 128 -18.48 11.76 23.02
C VAL A 128 -18.24 11.25 24.44
N ASN A 129 -19.24 11.45 25.31
CA ASN A 129 -19.20 10.98 26.70
C ASN A 129 -18.86 9.48 26.74
N ASN A 130 -18.00 9.08 27.69
CA ASN A 130 -17.35 7.75 27.85
C ASN A 130 -16.04 7.49 27.07
N ASN A 131 -15.18 8.50 26.89
CA ASN A 131 -13.79 8.32 26.39
C ASN A 131 -13.65 7.69 24.99
N ILE A 132 -14.75 7.52 24.25
CA ILE A 132 -14.74 7.17 22.84
C ILE A 132 -14.46 8.46 22.07
N ILE A 133 -13.39 8.45 21.30
CA ILE A 133 -13.03 9.55 20.42
C ILE A 133 -13.86 9.35 19.15
N GLU A 134 -14.88 10.19 18.96
CA GLU A 134 -15.59 10.26 17.69
C GLU A 134 -14.91 11.34 16.83
N TYR A 135 -14.63 11.04 15.58
CA TYR A 135 -13.97 11.97 14.68
C TYR A 135 -15.07 12.74 13.96
N ALA A 136 -14.88 14.04 13.72
CA ALA A 136 -15.93 14.90 13.16
C ALA A 136 -16.38 14.44 11.75
N ASP A 137 -15.58 13.62 11.07
CA ASP A 137 -15.89 12.98 9.81
C ASP A 137 -15.90 11.44 10.01
N GLN A 138 -17.05 10.90 10.41
CA GLN A 138 -17.25 9.46 10.66
C GLN A 138 -16.90 8.59 9.43
N ALA A 139 -16.85 9.17 8.22
CA ALA A 139 -16.45 8.47 7.00
C ALA A 139 -14.94 8.13 6.97
N ILE A 140 -14.10 8.89 7.67
CA ILE A 140 -12.64 8.73 7.65
C ILE A 140 -12.18 7.51 8.45
N LEU A 141 -12.88 7.09 9.51
CA LEU A 141 -12.48 5.92 10.32
C LEU A 141 -13.21 4.62 9.99
N GLN A 142 -14.28 4.69 9.20
CA GLN A 142 -14.90 3.47 8.72
C GLN A 142 -14.00 2.74 7.71
N ASN A 143 -13.11 3.47 7.03
CA ASN A 143 -12.23 2.93 6.01
C ASN A 143 -10.79 2.88 6.52
N GLU A 144 -10.20 1.69 6.53
CA GLU A 144 -8.77 1.54 6.81
C GLU A 144 -7.93 2.19 5.70
N SER A 145 -6.69 2.59 6.04
CA SER A 145 -5.80 3.36 5.15
C SER A 145 -6.32 4.76 4.77
N ALA A 146 -7.30 5.29 5.51
CA ALA A 146 -7.88 6.61 5.28
C ALA A 146 -7.10 7.73 5.97
N GLY A 147 -6.58 8.66 5.15
CA GLY A 147 -5.83 9.83 5.60
C GLY A 147 -4.42 9.49 6.09
N ASN A 148 -3.42 10.15 5.55
CA ASN A 148 -2.03 9.92 5.96
C ASN A 148 -1.81 10.35 7.42
N TYR A 149 -1.00 9.61 8.19
CA TYR A 149 -0.58 9.96 9.55
C TYR A 149 0.17 11.28 9.56
N TYR A 150 1.16 11.38 8.66
CA TYR A 150 1.91 12.60 8.36
C TYR A 150 1.42 13.25 7.07
N ASP A 151 1.42 14.59 7.04
CA ASP A 151 1.23 15.33 5.80
C ASP A 151 2.50 15.24 4.95
N ARG A 152 2.32 15.23 3.62
CA ARG A 152 3.40 15.11 2.64
C ARG A 152 3.52 16.43 1.90
N PHE A 153 4.70 17.02 1.90
CA PHE A 153 4.94 18.39 1.44
C PHE A 153 6.30 18.52 0.73
N PRO A 154 6.49 19.42 -0.25
CA PRO A 154 5.47 20.24 -0.91
C PRO A 154 4.52 19.45 -1.79
N TYR A 155 4.98 18.39 -2.44
CA TYR A 155 4.13 17.61 -3.35
C TYR A 155 3.82 16.25 -2.76
N GLN A 156 2.53 15.93 -2.67
CA GLN A 156 2.08 14.62 -2.18
C GLN A 156 2.42 13.48 -3.15
N GLN A 157 2.41 13.79 -4.44
CA GLN A 157 2.60 12.87 -5.56
C GLN A 157 3.52 13.52 -6.60
N LEU A 158 4.25 12.70 -7.35
CA LEU A 158 5.19 13.18 -8.37
C LEU A 158 4.46 13.91 -9.51
N ASP A 159 3.25 13.47 -9.87
CA ASP A 159 2.47 14.13 -10.93
C ASP A 159 2.07 15.56 -10.58
N HIS A 160 1.90 15.88 -9.30
CA HIS A 160 1.64 17.26 -8.87
C HIS A 160 2.88 18.14 -9.10
N PHE A 161 4.08 17.58 -8.89
CA PHE A 161 5.31 18.29 -9.19
C PHE A 161 5.46 18.53 -10.70
N TYR A 162 5.20 17.54 -11.55
CA TYR A 162 5.27 17.72 -13.02
C TYR A 162 4.30 18.78 -13.58
N LYS A 163 3.23 19.13 -12.85
CA LYS A 163 2.26 20.16 -13.24
C LYS A 163 2.51 21.52 -12.56
N SER A 164 3.51 21.61 -11.69
CA SER A 164 3.78 22.82 -10.93
C SER A 164 4.47 23.90 -11.76
N ASP A 165 4.25 25.17 -11.41
CA ASP A 165 5.03 26.29 -11.96
C ASP A 165 6.53 26.10 -11.74
N GLU A 166 6.92 25.52 -10.60
CA GLU A 166 8.31 25.19 -10.28
C GLU A 166 8.92 24.26 -11.32
N TRP A 167 8.21 23.20 -11.74
CA TRP A 167 8.68 22.30 -12.78
C TRP A 167 8.86 23.02 -14.13
N HIS A 168 7.89 23.86 -14.51
CA HIS A 168 7.98 24.64 -15.74
C HIS A 168 9.12 25.67 -15.69
N ASP A 169 9.37 26.28 -14.54
CA ASP A 169 10.48 27.19 -14.32
C ASP A 169 11.83 26.50 -14.44
N LEU A 170 11.99 25.31 -13.84
CA LEU A 170 13.21 24.50 -13.96
C LEU A 170 13.52 24.17 -15.43
N ASN A 171 12.49 23.78 -16.22
CA ASN A 171 12.63 23.47 -17.64
C ASN A 171 13.02 24.71 -18.49
N ARG A 172 12.70 25.93 -18.03
CA ARG A 172 13.05 27.19 -18.73
C ARG A 172 14.39 27.79 -18.28
N LYS A 173 14.69 27.68 -16.99
CA LYS A 173 15.84 28.32 -16.32
C LYS A 173 17.16 27.62 -16.64
N TYR A 174 17.12 26.32 -16.88
CA TYR A 174 18.29 25.46 -17.11
C TYR A 174 18.30 24.95 -18.56
N LYS A 175 19.48 24.47 -19.01
CA LYS A 175 19.69 24.03 -20.40
C LYS A 175 19.82 22.52 -20.56
N PHE A 176 20.21 21.84 -19.49
CA PHE A 176 20.48 20.41 -19.47
C PHE A 176 19.80 19.76 -18.28
N PHE A 177 19.49 18.48 -18.39
CA PHE A 177 18.90 17.70 -17.32
C PHE A 177 19.53 16.32 -17.19
N ALA A 178 19.37 15.72 -16.01
CA ALA A 178 19.52 14.29 -15.80
C ALA A 178 18.41 13.78 -14.86
N LYS A 179 17.90 12.59 -15.14
CA LYS A 179 16.99 11.84 -14.28
C LYS A 179 17.68 10.57 -13.82
N LEU A 180 17.69 10.35 -12.51
CA LEU A 180 18.36 9.22 -11.87
C LEU A 180 17.38 8.53 -10.92
N ASP A 181 17.60 7.26 -10.66
CA ASP A 181 16.83 6.44 -9.71
C ASP A 181 17.79 5.61 -8.86
N TYR A 182 17.39 5.24 -7.64
CA TYR A 182 18.13 4.27 -6.84
C TYR A 182 17.80 2.83 -7.25
N SER A 183 18.82 2.00 -7.40
CA SER A 183 18.62 0.57 -7.66
C SER A 183 18.12 -0.12 -6.39
N LYS A 184 16.95 -0.78 -6.47
CA LYS A 184 16.31 -1.52 -5.35
C LYS A 184 16.37 -0.75 -4.04
N CYS A 185 15.89 0.49 -4.05
CA CYS A 185 16.12 1.48 -3.00
C CYS A 185 15.89 0.94 -1.58
N PHE A 186 14.68 0.49 -1.25
CA PHE A 186 14.34 0.03 0.09
C PHE A 186 15.05 -1.27 0.49
N ASP A 187 15.28 -2.18 -0.45
CA ASP A 187 16.01 -3.43 -0.21
C ASP A 187 17.51 -3.20 0.02
N SER A 188 18.03 -2.06 -0.46
CA SER A 188 19.44 -1.67 -0.35
C SER A 188 19.76 -0.84 0.91
N ILE A 189 18.75 -0.40 1.65
CA ILE A 189 18.96 0.36 2.89
C ILE A 189 19.56 -0.58 3.94
N TYR A 190 20.84 -0.37 4.25
CA TYR A 190 21.51 -1.05 5.35
C TYR A 190 21.23 -0.29 6.66
N THR A 191 20.54 -0.92 7.62
CA THR A 191 20.00 -0.24 8.81
C THR A 191 21.09 0.40 9.68
N HIS A 192 22.27 -0.19 9.76
CA HIS A 192 23.39 0.38 10.52
C HIS A 192 23.92 1.70 9.94
N THR A 193 23.59 2.04 8.69
CA THR A 193 24.01 3.31 8.06
C THR A 193 23.32 4.52 8.68
N PHE A 194 22.20 4.36 9.39
CA PHE A 194 21.58 5.43 10.16
C PHE A 194 22.56 6.02 11.19
N ASN A 195 23.34 5.17 11.85
CA ASN A 195 24.37 5.60 12.79
C ASN A 195 25.56 6.31 12.13
N TRP A 196 25.79 6.08 10.82
CA TRP A 196 26.87 6.72 10.06
C TRP A 196 26.55 8.16 9.64
N ILE A 197 25.33 8.64 9.90
CA ILE A 197 24.93 10.04 9.67
C ILE A 197 25.74 10.99 10.56
N ILE A 198 25.96 10.61 11.83
CA ILE A 198 26.67 11.43 12.80
C ILE A 198 28.07 10.91 13.14
N ALA A 199 28.31 9.60 12.96
CA ALA A 199 29.61 9.02 13.25
C ALA A 199 30.61 9.30 12.12
N SER A 200 31.83 9.65 12.47
CA SER A 200 32.92 9.90 11.51
C SER A 200 33.48 8.59 10.95
N ASN A 201 33.31 7.50 11.70
CA ASN A 201 33.75 6.15 11.32
C ASN A 201 32.88 5.06 11.99
N VAL A 202 33.07 3.81 11.58
CA VAL A 202 32.30 2.65 12.09
C VAL A 202 32.54 2.40 13.59
N GLN A 203 33.72 2.71 14.12
CA GLN A 203 34.03 2.49 15.53
C GLN A 203 33.26 3.48 16.43
N GLU A 204 33.16 4.74 16.03
CA GLU A 204 32.31 5.74 16.68
C GLU A 204 30.83 5.38 16.56
N ALA A 205 30.40 4.89 15.40
CA ALA A 205 29.02 4.46 15.20
C ALA A 205 28.61 3.36 16.19
N LYS A 206 29.53 2.44 16.52
CA LYS A 206 29.30 1.38 17.53
C LYS A 206 29.28 1.89 18.97
N ARG A 207 29.83 3.08 19.23
CA ARG A 207 29.87 3.72 20.55
C ARG A 207 28.73 4.71 20.76
N LEU A 208 27.87 4.92 19.76
CA LEU A 208 26.68 5.74 19.92
C LEU A 208 25.76 5.11 20.97
N ASP A 209 25.25 5.97 21.85
CA ASP A 209 24.30 5.57 22.87
C ASP A 209 23.09 4.86 22.24
N GLU A 210 22.66 3.75 22.85
CA GLU A 210 21.46 3.01 22.46
C GLU A 210 20.20 3.88 22.59
N GLY A 211 20.23 4.88 23.48
CA GLY A 211 19.16 5.87 23.65
C GLY A 211 19.05 6.88 22.51
N HIS A 212 20.07 7.03 21.66
CA HIS A 212 20.06 7.98 20.55
C HIS A 212 19.04 7.57 19.48
N PHE A 213 18.29 8.53 18.92
CA PHE A 213 17.19 8.23 17.99
C PHE A 213 17.64 7.48 16.74
N LEU A 214 18.87 7.70 16.24
CA LEU A 214 19.42 6.94 15.10
C LEU A 214 19.67 5.47 15.45
N SER A 215 20.23 5.19 16.62
CA SER A 215 20.44 3.84 17.14
C SER A 215 19.11 3.13 17.35
N ALA A 216 18.12 3.83 17.91
CA ALA A 216 16.76 3.31 18.08
C ALA A 216 16.06 3.07 16.74
N THR A 217 16.33 3.89 15.71
CA THR A 217 15.79 3.70 14.35
C THR A 217 16.36 2.45 13.70
N ASP A 218 17.69 2.26 13.79
CA ASP A 218 18.37 1.06 13.31
C ASP A 218 17.77 -0.21 13.96
N LYS A 219 17.59 -0.19 15.28
CA LYS A 219 16.97 -1.30 16.02
C LYS A 219 15.52 -1.55 15.63
N LEU A 220 14.68 -0.51 15.58
CA LEU A 220 13.29 -0.65 15.16
C LEU A 220 13.19 -1.29 13.76
N LEU A 221 13.99 -0.84 12.79
CA LEU A 221 13.95 -1.38 11.43
C LEU A 221 14.35 -2.86 11.37
N GLN A 222 15.36 -3.27 12.16
CA GLN A 222 15.72 -4.68 12.34
C GLN A 222 14.60 -5.48 13.00
N ASN A 223 14.00 -4.93 14.07
CA ASN A 223 12.97 -5.59 14.87
C ASN A 223 11.73 -5.90 14.03
N MET A 224 11.32 -4.97 13.15
CA MET A 224 10.18 -5.18 12.25
C MET A 224 10.48 -6.09 11.05
N ASN A 225 11.74 -6.44 10.81
CA ASN A 225 12.19 -7.17 9.61
C ASN A 225 12.96 -8.46 9.98
N MET A 226 12.51 -9.23 10.98
CA MET A 226 13.14 -10.50 11.36
C MET A 226 14.65 -10.39 11.67
N SER A 227 15.10 -9.29 12.28
CA SER A 227 16.54 -9.01 12.54
C SER A 227 17.41 -8.85 11.29
N ILE A 228 16.80 -8.76 10.10
CA ILE A 228 17.51 -8.48 8.86
C ILE A 228 17.98 -7.02 8.88
N THR A 229 19.26 -6.82 8.56
CA THR A 229 19.91 -5.50 8.54
C THR A 229 20.04 -4.92 7.14
N ASN A 230 19.93 -5.74 6.08
CA ASN A 230 19.94 -5.30 4.70
C ASN A 230 18.51 -5.28 4.15
N GLY A 231 18.01 -4.08 3.90
CA GLY A 231 16.65 -3.85 3.47
C GLY A 231 15.73 -3.53 4.64
N ILE A 232 14.71 -2.73 4.34
CA ILE A 232 13.63 -2.41 5.29
C ILE A 232 12.30 -2.93 4.76
N VAL A 233 11.35 -3.11 5.66
CA VAL A 233 9.98 -3.50 5.30
C VAL A 233 9.39 -2.52 4.28
N VAL A 234 8.93 -3.03 3.14
CA VAL A 234 8.27 -2.27 2.07
C VAL A 234 6.75 -2.37 2.17
N GLY A 235 6.02 -1.32 1.80
CA GLY A 235 4.55 -1.27 1.82
C GLY A 235 4.04 -0.14 2.70
N PRO A 236 4.31 -0.18 4.01
CA PRO A 236 4.00 0.90 4.96
C PRO A 236 4.62 2.24 4.55
N GLU A 237 3.85 3.32 4.67
CA GLU A 237 4.38 4.69 4.50
C GLU A 237 5.35 5.06 5.63
N PHE A 238 5.20 4.44 6.80
CA PHE A 238 6.11 4.62 7.93
C PHE A 238 7.57 4.27 7.59
N SER A 239 7.81 3.23 6.79
CA SER A 239 9.16 2.90 6.33
C SER A 239 9.75 4.01 5.46
N ARG A 240 8.95 4.64 4.60
CA ARG A 240 9.39 5.81 3.80
C ARG A 240 9.71 7.01 4.66
N PHE A 241 8.89 7.25 5.69
CA PHE A 241 9.14 8.28 6.70
C PHE A 241 10.53 8.09 7.35
N LEU A 242 10.90 6.86 7.74
CA LEU A 242 12.23 6.62 8.31
C LEU A 242 13.36 6.70 7.26
N SER A 243 13.16 6.22 6.04
CA SER A 243 14.18 6.31 4.97
C SER A 243 14.58 7.75 4.64
N GLU A 244 13.65 8.70 4.77
CA GLU A 244 13.89 10.12 4.53
C GLU A 244 15.00 10.70 5.44
N ILE A 245 15.27 10.09 6.59
CA ILE A 245 16.40 10.45 7.46
C ILE A 245 17.74 10.24 6.73
N ILE A 246 17.91 9.10 6.05
CA ILE A 246 19.10 8.81 5.24
C ILE A 246 19.10 9.72 4.01
N PHE A 247 18.00 9.82 3.28
CA PHE A 247 18.00 10.55 2.01
C PHE A 247 18.29 12.04 2.20
N GLN A 248 17.71 12.70 3.21
CA GLN A 248 18.06 14.10 3.47
C GLN A 248 19.50 14.28 3.96
N SER A 249 20.09 13.25 4.58
CA SER A 249 21.52 13.28 4.93
C SER A 249 22.41 13.20 3.69
N VAL A 250 22.03 12.36 2.71
CA VAL A 250 22.67 12.31 1.40
C VAL A 250 22.53 13.67 0.69
N ASP A 251 21.33 14.24 0.65
CA ASP A 251 21.06 15.54 0.01
C ASP A 251 21.98 16.64 0.55
N ARG A 252 22.13 16.73 1.88
CA ARG A 252 23.00 17.73 2.52
C ARG A 252 24.48 17.51 2.22
N ASN A 253 24.93 16.26 2.14
CA ASN A 253 26.32 15.95 1.77
C ASN A 253 26.61 16.39 0.32
N ILE A 254 25.66 16.16 -0.59
CA ILE A 254 25.76 16.59 -1.99
C ILE A 254 25.82 18.12 -2.05
N MET A 255 24.90 18.82 -1.38
CA MET A 255 24.91 20.29 -1.34
C MET A 255 26.24 20.85 -0.85
N TYR A 256 26.76 20.31 0.25
CA TYR A 256 28.04 20.74 0.80
C TYR A 256 29.20 20.50 -0.17
N SER A 257 29.30 19.28 -0.74
CA SER A 257 30.37 18.93 -1.69
C SER A 257 30.34 19.79 -2.96
N LEU A 258 29.16 19.99 -3.55
CA LEU A 258 29.01 20.82 -4.74
C LEU A 258 29.35 22.29 -4.46
N ASN A 259 28.97 22.82 -3.30
CA ASN A 259 29.34 24.17 -2.89
C ASN A 259 30.87 24.32 -2.74
N CYS A 260 31.56 23.33 -2.17
CA CYS A 260 33.03 23.29 -2.11
C CYS A 260 33.69 23.23 -3.49
N GLN A 261 33.01 22.68 -4.49
CA GLN A 261 33.45 22.64 -5.89
C GLN A 261 33.11 23.93 -6.66
N GLY A 262 32.53 24.93 -5.99
CA GLY A 262 32.14 26.22 -6.59
C GLY A 262 30.83 26.19 -7.38
N LEU A 263 30.03 25.14 -7.24
CA LEU A 263 28.70 25.03 -7.86
C LEU A 263 27.63 25.45 -6.87
N GLN A 264 26.87 26.50 -7.19
CA GLN A 264 25.85 27.06 -6.31
C GLN A 264 24.44 26.57 -6.70
N ASN A 265 23.74 25.99 -5.72
CA ASN A 265 22.34 25.58 -5.89
C ASN A 265 21.46 26.81 -6.18
N GLY A 266 20.50 26.67 -7.11
CA GLY A 266 19.64 27.76 -7.58
C GLY A 266 20.31 28.69 -8.61
N LEU A 267 21.63 28.66 -8.77
CA LEU A 267 22.36 29.39 -9.80
C LEU A 267 22.91 28.46 -10.87
N ASP A 268 23.82 27.55 -10.54
CA ASP A 268 24.47 26.67 -11.53
C ASP A 268 23.67 25.41 -11.82
N TYR A 269 22.99 24.91 -10.78
CA TYR A 269 22.15 23.72 -10.83
C TYR A 269 20.94 23.83 -9.90
N GLU A 270 19.98 22.93 -10.05
CA GLU A 270 18.95 22.62 -9.06
C GLU A 270 18.69 21.11 -9.04
N ILE A 271 18.54 20.53 -7.86
CA ILE A 271 18.19 19.11 -7.69
C ILE A 271 16.86 19.02 -6.95
N LYS A 272 15.97 18.18 -7.45
CA LYS A 272 14.70 17.82 -6.81
C LYS A 272 14.65 16.31 -6.65
N ARG A 273 14.37 15.82 -5.44
CA ARG A 273 14.31 14.38 -5.12
C ARG A 273 12.92 13.99 -4.67
N TYR A 274 12.34 13.00 -5.32
CA TYR A 274 11.09 12.37 -4.92
C TYR A 274 11.37 10.93 -4.50
N VAL A 275 11.51 10.70 -3.19
CA VAL A 275 11.91 9.39 -2.64
C VAL A 275 13.26 8.95 -3.22
N ASP A 276 13.26 8.00 -4.17
CA ASP A 276 14.39 7.43 -4.90
C ASP A 276 14.72 8.13 -6.22
N ASP A 277 13.77 8.86 -6.80
CA ASP A 277 13.95 9.59 -8.06
C ASP A 277 14.66 10.93 -7.84
N PHE A 278 15.71 11.21 -8.62
CA PHE A 278 16.36 12.51 -8.70
C PHE A 278 16.11 13.17 -10.06
N PHE A 279 15.75 14.45 -10.02
CA PHE A 279 15.66 15.36 -11.17
C PHE A 279 16.72 16.43 -11.02
N VAL A 280 17.72 16.38 -11.87
CA VAL A 280 18.88 17.28 -11.87
C VAL A 280 18.76 18.25 -13.04
N PHE A 281 18.82 19.54 -12.75
CA PHE A 281 18.74 20.63 -13.75
C PHE A 281 20.04 21.43 -13.72
N VAL A 282 20.65 21.67 -14.89
CA VAL A 282 22.02 22.21 -14.97
C VAL A 282 22.14 23.26 -16.08
N LYS A 283 22.89 24.35 -15.81
CA LYS A 283 23.11 25.42 -16.80
C LYS A 283 24.15 25.07 -17.86
N LYS A 284 25.21 24.35 -17.47
CA LYS A 284 26.34 23.97 -18.34
C LYS A 284 26.47 22.46 -18.41
N GLU A 285 26.62 21.93 -19.62
CA GLU A 285 26.71 20.49 -19.89
C GLU A 285 27.84 19.81 -19.10
N GLU A 286 29.00 20.46 -18.99
CA GLU A 286 30.19 19.97 -18.27
C GLU A 286 29.94 19.67 -16.77
N ASN A 287 28.85 20.18 -16.19
CA ASN A 287 28.52 19.97 -14.79
C ASN A 287 27.52 18.83 -14.57
N VAL A 288 26.91 18.28 -15.61
CA VAL A 288 25.93 17.19 -15.50
C VAL A 288 26.59 15.95 -14.89
N ASP A 289 27.63 15.42 -15.52
CA ASP A 289 28.32 14.22 -15.03
C ASP A 289 29.04 14.48 -13.70
N LYS A 290 29.50 15.72 -13.44
CA LYS A 290 30.07 16.09 -12.13
C LYS A 290 29.04 15.93 -11.00
N ILE A 291 27.81 16.42 -11.23
CA ILE A 291 26.73 16.32 -10.24
C ILE A 291 26.28 14.87 -10.08
N ILE A 292 26.10 14.11 -11.17
CA ILE A 292 25.74 12.68 -11.11
C ILE A 292 26.79 11.90 -10.29
N ASN A 293 28.08 12.14 -10.53
CA ASN A 293 29.15 11.49 -9.80
C ASN A 293 29.15 11.86 -8.31
N GLU A 294 28.82 13.11 -7.96
CA GLU A 294 28.71 13.50 -6.56
C GLU A 294 27.49 12.85 -5.88
N ILE A 295 26.34 12.76 -6.57
CA ILE A 295 25.17 12.01 -6.08
C ILE A 295 25.56 10.55 -5.83
N ALA A 296 26.23 9.90 -6.78
CA ALA A 296 26.67 8.51 -6.66
C ALA A 296 27.64 8.33 -5.47
N LYS A 297 28.63 9.21 -5.34
CA LYS A 297 29.63 9.17 -4.26
C LYS A 297 28.99 9.36 -2.88
N SER A 298 28.16 10.38 -2.73
CA SER A 298 27.47 10.68 -1.47
C SER A 298 26.46 9.58 -1.07
N SER A 299 25.76 8.99 -2.05
CA SER A 299 24.84 7.87 -1.83
C SER A 299 25.57 6.59 -1.42
N ASN A 300 26.71 6.29 -2.06
CA ASN A 300 27.52 5.09 -1.78
C ASN A 300 28.04 5.04 -0.33
N ARG A 301 28.21 6.19 0.34
CA ARG A 301 28.54 6.26 1.77
C ARG A 301 27.50 5.51 2.63
N PHE A 302 26.23 5.54 2.23
CA PHE A 302 25.12 4.86 2.88
C PHE A 302 24.71 3.56 2.16
N LYS A 303 25.60 3.02 1.31
CA LYS A 303 25.39 1.80 0.51
C LYS A 303 24.25 1.87 -0.52
N LEU A 304 23.74 3.06 -0.80
CA LEU A 304 22.77 3.30 -1.87
C LEU A 304 23.48 3.49 -3.21
N ARG A 305 22.98 2.81 -4.25
CA ARG A 305 23.56 2.83 -5.61
C ARG A 305 22.56 3.38 -6.62
N LEU A 306 23.05 4.16 -7.58
CA LEU A 306 22.25 4.61 -8.70
C LEU A 306 21.98 3.48 -9.70
N ASN A 307 20.82 3.53 -10.34
CA ASN A 307 20.43 2.64 -11.42
C ASN A 307 20.76 3.27 -12.78
N TYR A 308 21.93 2.96 -13.30
CA TYR A 308 22.40 3.50 -14.59
C TYR A 308 21.58 3.00 -15.80
N GLU A 309 20.83 1.91 -15.69
CA GLU A 309 19.93 1.45 -16.77
C GLU A 309 18.69 2.35 -16.93
N LYS A 310 18.34 3.09 -15.87
CA LYS A 310 17.23 4.06 -15.85
C LYS A 310 17.72 5.51 -15.89
N GLU A 311 19.03 5.71 -16.08
CA GLU A 311 19.61 7.04 -16.26
C GLU A 311 19.13 7.64 -17.58
N GLU A 312 18.61 8.86 -17.50
CA GLU A 312 18.24 9.65 -18.67
C GLU A 312 18.92 11.01 -18.58
N LYS A 313 19.53 11.47 -19.68
CA LYS A 313 20.16 12.79 -19.75
C LYS A 313 19.90 13.44 -21.09
N GLY A 314 19.81 14.77 -21.09
CA GLY A 314 19.52 15.49 -22.32
C GLY A 314 19.50 17.00 -22.17
N LYS A 315 19.00 17.65 -23.22
CA LYS A 315 18.80 19.10 -23.29
C LYS A 315 17.35 19.44 -22.95
N LEU A 316 17.15 20.65 -22.41
CA LEU A 316 15.84 21.21 -22.12
C LEU A 316 15.39 22.18 -23.22
N PRO A 317 14.07 22.30 -23.51
CA PRO A 317 12.96 21.55 -22.90
C PRO A 317 12.89 20.08 -23.41
N HIS A 318 12.33 19.19 -22.59
CA HIS A 318 12.18 17.76 -22.89
C HIS A 318 10.73 17.29 -22.64
N ILE A 319 10.23 16.35 -23.46
CA ILE A 319 8.89 15.77 -23.32
C ILE A 319 9.01 14.45 -22.55
N TRP A 320 8.61 14.46 -21.28
CA TRP A 320 8.86 13.36 -20.34
C TRP A 320 7.88 12.18 -20.42
N SER A 321 6.80 12.28 -21.20
CA SER A 321 5.71 11.29 -21.19
C SER A 321 4.94 11.26 -22.52
N GLU A 322 5.53 10.65 -23.54
CA GLU A 322 4.93 10.53 -24.88
C GLU A 322 3.65 9.69 -24.89
N TRP A 323 3.58 8.63 -24.07
CA TRP A 323 2.41 7.75 -23.94
C TRP A 323 1.12 8.50 -23.55
N ILE A 324 1.23 9.65 -22.88
CA ILE A 324 0.08 10.49 -22.48
C ILE A 324 -0.67 11.01 -23.71
N ASN A 325 0.05 11.37 -24.78
CA ASN A 325 -0.58 11.87 -25.99
C ASN A 325 -1.34 10.74 -26.70
N GLU A 326 -0.72 9.58 -26.84
CA GLU A 326 -1.33 8.40 -27.49
C GLU A 326 -2.56 7.91 -26.73
N ILE A 327 -2.49 7.80 -25.39
CA ILE A 327 -3.66 7.41 -24.61
C ILE A 327 -4.77 8.46 -24.70
N ASN A 328 -4.46 9.77 -24.71
CA ASN A 328 -5.48 10.80 -24.86
C ASN A 328 -6.17 10.74 -26.22
N LEU A 329 -5.45 10.44 -27.30
CA LEU A 329 -6.05 10.20 -28.63
C LEU A 329 -7.01 9.02 -28.59
N PHE A 330 -6.59 7.90 -27.99
CA PHE A 330 -7.47 6.74 -27.80
C PHE A 330 -8.70 7.07 -26.96
N LEU A 331 -8.54 7.76 -25.82
CA LEU A 331 -9.64 8.09 -24.93
C LEU A 331 -10.66 9.03 -25.58
N ASN A 332 -10.22 9.96 -26.43
CA ASN A 332 -11.11 10.80 -27.21
C ASN A 332 -11.95 9.97 -28.20
N GLU A 333 -11.35 8.98 -28.86
CA GLU A 333 -12.07 8.10 -29.78
C GLU A 333 -12.97 7.10 -29.04
N LEU A 334 -12.55 6.60 -27.88
CA LEU A 334 -13.39 5.84 -26.97
C LEU A 334 -14.60 6.68 -26.55
N GLU A 335 -14.37 7.93 -26.14
CA GLU A 335 -15.41 8.87 -25.72
C GLU A 335 -16.48 9.03 -26.80
N LYS A 336 -16.06 9.45 -28.00
CA LYS A 336 -16.94 9.65 -29.15
C LYS A 336 -17.64 8.36 -29.59
N SER A 337 -17.00 7.21 -29.40
CA SER A 337 -17.54 5.93 -29.86
C SER A 337 -18.67 5.44 -28.96
N ILE A 338 -18.49 5.46 -27.63
CA ILE A 338 -19.39 4.76 -26.71
C ILE A 338 -20.21 5.68 -25.80
N PHE A 339 -19.88 6.98 -25.70
CA PHE A 339 -20.58 7.91 -24.81
C PHE A 339 -21.27 9.05 -25.60
N TYR A 340 -22.41 9.50 -25.09
CA TYR A 340 -23.00 10.78 -25.46
C TYR A 340 -22.33 11.91 -24.67
N PRO A 341 -22.17 13.11 -25.27
CA PRO A 341 -21.72 14.28 -24.53
C PRO A 341 -22.63 14.58 -23.33
N TYR A 342 -22.08 15.12 -22.24
CA TYR A 342 -22.90 15.50 -21.09
C TYR A 342 -23.93 16.59 -21.43
N SER A 343 -23.62 17.46 -22.39
CA SER A 343 -24.51 18.52 -22.90
C SER A 343 -25.66 18.00 -23.78
N ASP A 344 -25.64 16.72 -24.15
CA ASP A 344 -26.67 16.11 -24.97
C ASP A 344 -28.00 16.00 -24.18
N GLU A 345 -29.14 16.08 -24.86
CA GLU A 345 -30.48 15.98 -24.24
C GLU A 345 -30.81 14.54 -23.80
N ASN A 346 -30.02 13.56 -24.23
CA ASN A 346 -30.17 12.16 -23.82
C ASN A 346 -30.16 12.00 -22.29
N THR A 347 -31.11 11.21 -21.77
CA THR A 347 -31.23 10.87 -20.34
C THR A 347 -30.22 9.82 -19.87
N TYR A 348 -29.47 9.24 -20.80
CA TYR A 348 -28.49 8.19 -20.56
C TYR A 348 -27.14 8.50 -21.22
N LEU A 349 -26.06 7.91 -20.70
CA LEU A 349 -24.70 8.20 -21.14
C LEU A 349 -24.24 7.31 -22.30
N LEU A 350 -24.53 6.01 -22.29
CA LEU A 350 -23.95 5.06 -23.25
C LEU A 350 -24.71 4.99 -24.58
N ARG A 351 -23.94 4.92 -25.66
CA ARG A 351 -24.40 4.57 -27.01
C ARG A 351 -24.52 3.05 -27.14
N GLU A 352 -25.47 2.44 -26.45
CA GLU A 352 -25.61 0.96 -26.40
C GLU A 352 -25.61 0.31 -27.80
N GLN A 353 -26.31 0.92 -28.77
CA GLN A 353 -26.36 0.42 -30.14
C GLN A 353 -25.00 0.36 -30.84
N ARG A 354 -24.01 1.15 -30.40
CA ARG A 354 -22.63 1.12 -30.93
C ARG A 354 -21.75 0.07 -30.28
N LEU A 355 -22.16 -0.47 -29.12
CA LEU A 355 -21.50 -1.60 -28.47
C LEU A 355 -21.94 -2.95 -29.05
N LEU A 356 -23.15 -3.04 -29.63
CA LEU A 356 -23.68 -4.27 -30.20
C LEU A 356 -22.90 -4.81 -31.42
N PRO A 357 -22.39 -3.98 -32.35
CA PRO A 357 -21.64 -4.48 -33.49
C PRO A 357 -20.24 -4.90 -33.06
N GLN A 358 -19.93 -6.19 -33.22
CA GLN A 358 -18.62 -6.76 -32.88
C GLN A 358 -17.45 -5.99 -33.52
N ARG A 359 -17.61 -5.50 -34.76
CA ARG A 359 -16.58 -4.72 -35.47
C ARG A 359 -16.20 -3.43 -34.75
N SER A 360 -17.17 -2.74 -34.13
CA SER A 360 -16.92 -1.49 -33.41
C SER A 360 -16.07 -1.73 -32.16
N VAL A 361 -16.41 -2.79 -31.41
CA VAL A 361 -15.68 -3.24 -30.23
C VAL A 361 -14.28 -3.70 -30.61
N SER A 362 -14.13 -4.49 -31.69
CA SER A 362 -12.83 -4.90 -32.22
C SER A 362 -11.93 -3.72 -32.57
N LYS A 363 -12.45 -2.69 -33.24
CA LYS A 363 -11.68 -1.49 -33.58
C LYS A 363 -11.12 -0.81 -32.32
N LEU A 364 -11.92 -0.68 -31.26
CA LEU A 364 -11.45 -0.09 -29.99
C LEU A 364 -10.37 -0.97 -29.32
N LYS A 365 -10.50 -2.29 -29.40
CA LYS A 365 -9.48 -3.23 -28.91
C LYS A 365 -8.16 -3.06 -29.65
N ASP A 366 -8.20 -3.00 -30.98
CA ASP A 366 -7.01 -2.82 -31.82
C ASP A 366 -6.31 -1.47 -31.53
N MET A 367 -7.10 -0.39 -31.40
CA MET A 367 -6.56 0.92 -31.04
C MET A 367 -5.91 0.94 -29.65
N PHE A 368 -6.55 0.31 -28.66
CA PHE A 368 -5.97 0.21 -27.33
C PHE A 368 -4.66 -0.59 -27.34
N GLN A 369 -4.62 -1.68 -28.11
CA GLN A 369 -3.41 -2.46 -28.31
C GLN A 369 -2.29 -1.63 -28.95
N THR A 370 -2.60 -0.75 -29.90
CA THR A 370 -1.61 0.21 -30.45
C THR A 370 -1.03 1.11 -29.37
N VAL A 371 -1.85 1.62 -28.45
CA VAL A 371 -1.34 2.44 -27.32
C VAL A 371 -0.41 1.62 -26.42
N ILE A 372 -0.77 0.38 -26.09
CA ILE A 372 0.10 -0.50 -25.30
C ILE A 372 1.45 -0.75 -26.01
N VAL A 373 1.43 -0.96 -27.32
CA VAL A 373 2.65 -1.17 -28.12
C VAL A 373 3.50 0.10 -28.21
N SER A 374 2.90 1.29 -28.16
CA SER A 374 3.64 2.56 -28.23
C SER A 374 4.61 2.75 -27.06
N ASP A 375 4.28 2.23 -25.87
CA ASP A 375 5.14 2.25 -24.69
C ASP A 375 4.82 1.08 -23.75
N GLU A 376 5.36 -0.10 -24.08
CA GLU A 376 5.09 -1.34 -23.35
C GLU A 376 5.47 -1.25 -21.86
N LYS A 377 6.50 -0.46 -21.54
CA LYS A 377 6.97 -0.22 -20.16
C LYS A 377 5.94 0.50 -19.31
N MET A 378 5.04 1.27 -19.94
CA MET A 378 3.99 2.04 -19.27
C MET A 378 2.62 1.34 -19.28
N ASN A 379 2.53 0.06 -19.66
CA ASN A 379 1.27 -0.70 -19.72
C ASN A 379 0.40 -0.55 -18.46
N VAL A 380 0.98 -0.70 -17.26
CA VAL A 380 0.27 -0.57 -15.98
C VAL A 380 -0.38 0.81 -15.83
N LYS A 381 0.35 1.87 -16.19
CA LYS A 381 -0.14 3.26 -16.14
C LYS A 381 -1.19 3.53 -17.21
N ILE A 382 -0.99 3.04 -18.43
CA ILE A 382 -1.95 3.17 -19.54
C ILE A 382 -3.30 2.54 -19.16
N VAL A 383 -3.29 1.29 -18.67
CA VAL A 383 -4.51 0.60 -18.20
C VAL A 383 -5.14 1.36 -17.02
N SER A 384 -4.33 1.78 -16.05
CA SER A 384 -4.77 2.56 -14.89
C SER A 384 -5.46 3.86 -15.28
N TYR A 385 -4.90 4.60 -16.26
CA TYR A 385 -5.44 5.86 -16.75
C TYR A 385 -6.75 5.66 -17.52
N CYS A 386 -6.83 4.59 -18.34
CA CYS A 386 -8.04 4.20 -19.05
C CYS A 386 -9.20 3.90 -18.08
N PHE A 387 -8.97 3.09 -17.05
CA PHE A 387 -10.01 2.83 -16.04
C PHE A 387 -10.40 4.05 -15.23
N SER A 388 -9.45 4.93 -14.92
CA SER A 388 -9.76 6.20 -14.26
C SER A 388 -10.66 7.10 -15.11
N PHE A 389 -10.42 7.16 -16.42
CA PHE A 389 -11.30 7.87 -17.34
C PHE A 389 -12.72 7.29 -17.34
N ILE A 390 -12.85 5.96 -17.53
CA ILE A 390 -14.16 5.28 -17.58
C ILE A 390 -14.92 5.45 -16.26
N TYR A 391 -14.25 5.25 -15.13
CA TYR A 391 -14.85 5.42 -13.81
C TYR A 391 -15.38 6.84 -13.63
N ARG A 392 -14.61 7.88 -13.99
CA ARG A 392 -15.05 9.28 -13.87
C ARG A 392 -16.27 9.57 -14.74
N LYS A 393 -16.35 9.00 -15.93
CA LYS A 393 -17.54 9.13 -16.79
C LYS A 393 -18.77 8.51 -16.14
N PHE A 394 -18.68 7.28 -15.64
CA PHE A 394 -19.81 6.64 -14.96
C PHE A 394 -20.18 7.32 -13.64
N PHE A 395 -19.20 7.68 -12.82
CA PHE A 395 -19.45 8.34 -11.54
C PHE A 395 -20.03 9.75 -11.71
N GLY A 396 -19.55 10.52 -12.70
CA GLY A 396 -20.06 11.85 -13.02
C GLY A 396 -21.55 11.87 -13.37
N CYS A 397 -22.05 10.83 -14.04
CA CYS A 397 -23.49 10.66 -14.29
C CYS A 397 -24.31 10.55 -13.00
N ILE A 398 -23.79 9.84 -12.01
CA ILE A 398 -24.48 9.56 -10.74
C ILE A 398 -24.41 10.78 -9.81
N SER A 399 -23.32 11.54 -9.83
CA SER A 399 -23.10 12.67 -8.93
C SER A 399 -23.72 14.00 -9.41
N ASN A 400 -23.91 14.18 -10.71
CA ASN A 400 -24.46 15.43 -11.24
C ASN A 400 -25.97 15.55 -10.97
N GLU A 401 -26.43 16.77 -10.70
CA GLU A 401 -27.87 17.09 -10.54
C GLU A 401 -28.73 16.72 -11.78
N SER A 402 -28.08 16.39 -12.91
CA SER A 402 -28.70 16.03 -14.18
C SER A 402 -29.40 14.67 -14.22
N LYS A 403 -29.35 13.85 -13.16
CA LYS A 403 -30.04 12.54 -13.04
C LYS A 403 -29.91 11.62 -14.27
N LYS A 404 -28.75 11.59 -14.94
CA LYS A 404 -28.54 10.72 -16.10
C LYS A 404 -28.19 9.30 -15.65
N THR A 405 -28.78 8.30 -16.29
CA THR A 405 -28.37 6.89 -16.13
C THR A 405 -27.16 6.58 -17.03
N ILE A 406 -26.44 5.49 -16.76
CA ILE A 406 -25.35 5.01 -17.62
C ILE A 406 -25.94 4.40 -18.89
N PHE A 407 -26.97 3.58 -18.74
CA PHE A 407 -27.65 2.83 -19.78
C PHE A 407 -29.05 3.41 -20.07
N ASN A 408 -29.55 3.17 -21.27
CA ASN A 408 -30.94 3.39 -21.64
C ASN A 408 -31.80 2.19 -21.26
N LEU A 409 -31.53 1.05 -21.92
CA LEU A 409 -32.25 -0.22 -21.73
C LEU A 409 -31.34 -1.28 -21.10
N ALA A 410 -30.04 -1.02 -21.08
CA ALA A 410 -29.00 -1.91 -20.59
C ALA A 410 -29.04 -3.28 -21.27
N PHE A 411 -29.18 -3.40 -22.59
CA PHE A 411 -29.29 -4.71 -23.26
C PHE A 411 -28.19 -5.67 -22.78
N GLU A 412 -28.52 -6.93 -22.49
CA GLU A 412 -27.55 -7.88 -21.93
C GLU A 412 -26.30 -8.00 -22.81
N ASN A 413 -26.48 -7.98 -24.14
CA ASN A 413 -25.37 -7.97 -25.10
C ASN A 413 -24.53 -6.68 -25.01
N ALA A 414 -25.14 -5.51 -24.80
CA ALA A 414 -24.40 -4.26 -24.64
C ALA A 414 -23.56 -4.27 -23.35
N VAL A 415 -24.11 -4.77 -22.25
CA VAL A 415 -23.38 -4.97 -20.99
C VAL A 415 -22.24 -5.98 -21.20
N TYR A 416 -22.50 -7.09 -21.89
CA TYR A 416 -21.47 -8.08 -22.23
C TYR A 416 -20.33 -7.46 -23.04
N TYR A 417 -20.60 -6.70 -24.10
CA TYR A 417 -19.56 -6.08 -24.91
C TYR A 417 -18.80 -4.97 -24.15
N LEU A 418 -19.45 -4.27 -23.23
CA LEU A 418 -18.75 -3.36 -22.33
C LEU A 418 -17.78 -4.11 -21.41
N TYR A 419 -18.23 -5.21 -20.79
CA TYR A 419 -17.34 -6.05 -19.96
C TYR A 419 -16.23 -6.69 -20.79
N ASP A 420 -16.52 -7.07 -22.03
CA ASP A 420 -15.53 -7.59 -22.97
C ASP A 420 -14.44 -6.56 -23.29
N LEU A 421 -14.76 -5.27 -23.35
CA LEU A 421 -13.77 -4.20 -23.46
C LEU A 421 -12.98 -4.02 -22.15
N LEU A 422 -13.68 -3.94 -21.02
CA LEU A 422 -13.04 -3.72 -19.71
C LEU A 422 -12.05 -4.84 -19.37
N PHE A 423 -12.45 -6.10 -19.53
CA PHE A 423 -11.58 -7.25 -19.28
C PHE A 423 -10.47 -7.40 -20.32
N TYR A 424 -10.70 -6.97 -21.56
CA TYR A 424 -9.63 -6.88 -22.55
C TYR A 424 -8.57 -5.86 -22.12
N PHE A 425 -8.95 -4.64 -21.73
CA PHE A 425 -8.00 -3.63 -21.23
C PHE A 425 -7.28 -4.13 -19.97
N TYR A 426 -8.02 -4.72 -19.03
CA TYR A 426 -7.47 -5.29 -17.80
C TYR A 426 -6.40 -6.36 -18.07
N SER A 427 -6.61 -7.21 -19.08
CA SER A 427 -5.72 -8.34 -19.37
C SER A 427 -4.28 -7.94 -19.72
N PHE A 428 -4.03 -6.68 -20.09
CA PHE A 428 -2.68 -6.17 -20.35
C PHE A 428 -1.90 -5.78 -19.08
N ALA A 429 -2.59 -5.52 -17.96
CA ALA A 429 -1.96 -5.16 -16.70
C ALA A 429 -2.86 -5.51 -15.49
N PRO A 430 -3.02 -6.81 -15.18
CA PRO A 430 -3.82 -7.28 -14.05
C PRO A 430 -3.08 -7.08 -12.72
N THR A 431 -2.84 -5.82 -12.35
CA THR A 431 -2.21 -5.39 -11.09
C THR A 431 -3.25 -5.16 -10.01
N TYR A 432 -2.87 -5.22 -8.74
CA TYR A 432 -3.76 -4.97 -7.59
C TYR A 432 -4.57 -3.67 -7.76
N ARG A 433 -3.92 -2.58 -8.18
CA ARG A 433 -4.57 -1.28 -8.39
C ARG A 433 -5.61 -1.33 -9.53
N ASN A 434 -5.27 -1.98 -10.64
CA ASN A 434 -6.17 -2.09 -11.79
C ASN A 434 -7.33 -3.03 -11.50
N THR A 435 -7.11 -4.08 -10.71
CA THR A 435 -8.16 -4.98 -10.18
C THR A 435 -9.20 -4.19 -9.39
N ASP A 436 -8.76 -3.38 -8.43
CA ASP A 436 -9.66 -2.56 -7.61
C ASP A 436 -10.44 -1.51 -8.44
N LYS A 437 -9.79 -0.92 -9.47
CA LYS A 437 -10.47 -0.03 -10.43
C LYS A 437 -11.56 -0.76 -11.22
N LEU A 438 -11.24 -1.94 -11.76
CA LEU A 438 -12.20 -2.77 -12.47
C LEU A 438 -13.40 -3.14 -11.59
N ILE A 439 -13.14 -3.59 -10.35
CA ILE A 439 -14.18 -3.95 -9.38
C ILE A 439 -15.09 -2.76 -9.07
N SER A 440 -14.53 -1.56 -8.91
CA SER A 440 -15.31 -0.34 -8.69
C SER A 440 -16.23 0.00 -9.87
N ILE A 441 -15.75 -0.19 -11.11
CA ILE A 441 -16.55 0.01 -12.32
C ILE A 441 -17.68 -1.03 -12.40
N ILE A 442 -17.38 -2.30 -12.13
CA ILE A 442 -18.38 -3.38 -12.09
C ILE A 442 -19.48 -3.07 -11.06
N TYR A 443 -19.10 -2.54 -9.89
CA TYR A 443 -20.05 -2.16 -8.85
C TYR A 443 -21.00 -1.04 -9.29
N ILE A 444 -20.45 0.00 -9.93
CA ILE A 444 -21.26 1.11 -10.45
C ILE A 444 -22.25 0.61 -11.51
N ILE A 445 -21.80 -0.27 -12.40
CA ILE A 445 -22.66 -0.87 -13.42
C ILE A 445 -23.75 -1.73 -12.77
N GLU A 446 -23.41 -2.53 -11.75
CA GLU A 446 -24.40 -3.33 -11.01
C GLU A 446 -25.48 -2.48 -10.35
N ASP A 447 -25.09 -1.38 -9.69
CA ASP A 447 -26.03 -0.52 -8.96
C ASP A 447 -27.17 -0.04 -9.88
N GLU A 448 -26.89 0.08 -11.17
CA GLU A 448 -27.88 0.44 -12.18
C GLU A 448 -28.60 -0.76 -12.83
N ILE A 449 -27.89 -1.82 -13.22
CA ILE A 449 -28.50 -2.93 -14.00
C ILE A 449 -29.08 -4.06 -13.14
N GLY A 450 -28.76 -4.06 -11.85
CA GLY A 450 -29.16 -5.08 -10.87
C GLY A 450 -28.26 -6.32 -10.83
N PHE A 451 -28.21 -6.95 -9.66
CA PHE A 451 -27.32 -8.08 -9.36
C PHE A 451 -27.47 -9.28 -10.30
N SER A 452 -28.70 -9.72 -10.59
CA SER A 452 -28.95 -10.95 -11.37
C SER A 452 -28.37 -10.84 -12.79
N LYS A 453 -28.58 -9.69 -13.43
CA LYS A 453 -28.08 -9.40 -14.77
C LYS A 453 -26.56 -9.27 -14.78
N ASN A 454 -26.01 -8.54 -13.81
CA ASN A 454 -24.57 -8.42 -13.64
C ASN A 454 -23.89 -9.78 -13.47
N LYS A 455 -24.42 -10.65 -12.58
CA LYS A 455 -23.92 -12.02 -12.36
C LYS A 455 -23.90 -12.83 -13.66
N SER A 456 -25.00 -12.84 -14.42
CA SER A 456 -25.11 -13.59 -15.68
C SER A 456 -24.03 -13.17 -16.70
N VAL A 457 -23.86 -11.86 -16.89
CA VAL A 457 -22.87 -11.33 -17.84
C VAL A 457 -21.45 -11.57 -17.36
N LEU A 458 -21.17 -11.32 -16.08
CA LEU A 458 -19.85 -11.52 -15.48
C LEU A 458 -19.41 -12.98 -15.57
N TYR A 459 -20.32 -13.95 -15.35
CA TYR A 459 -20.04 -15.37 -15.53
C TYR A 459 -19.58 -15.70 -16.97
N LYS A 460 -20.31 -15.19 -17.98
CA LYS A 460 -19.92 -15.38 -19.40
C LYS A 460 -18.55 -14.79 -19.71
N ILE A 461 -18.25 -13.62 -19.13
CA ILE A 461 -16.98 -12.92 -19.30
C ILE A 461 -15.84 -13.67 -18.63
N MET A 462 -16.03 -14.14 -17.39
CA MET A 462 -15.01 -14.91 -16.67
C MET A 462 -14.69 -16.23 -17.35
N LYS A 463 -15.67 -16.90 -17.97
CA LYS A 463 -15.40 -18.09 -18.79
C LYS A 463 -14.48 -17.80 -19.98
N ARG A 464 -14.60 -16.61 -20.58
CA ARG A 464 -13.75 -16.16 -21.70
C ARG A 464 -12.37 -15.70 -21.23
N TYR A 465 -12.31 -15.02 -20.08
CA TYR A 465 -11.11 -14.38 -19.54
C TYR A 465 -10.49 -15.14 -18.36
N SER A 466 -10.78 -16.44 -18.21
CA SER A 466 -10.25 -17.25 -17.11
C SER A 466 -8.72 -17.30 -17.08
N PHE A 467 -8.09 -17.15 -18.26
CA PHE A 467 -6.63 -17.08 -18.41
C PHE A 467 -6.00 -15.91 -17.64
N ILE A 468 -6.76 -14.85 -17.32
CA ILE A 468 -6.24 -13.74 -16.52
C ILE A 468 -5.82 -14.28 -15.15
N ILE A 469 -6.64 -15.11 -14.51
CA ILE A 469 -6.31 -15.70 -13.21
C ILE A 469 -5.10 -16.65 -13.34
N GLN A 470 -4.96 -17.35 -14.46
CA GLN A 470 -3.89 -18.32 -14.72
C GLN A 470 -2.53 -17.64 -14.99
N ASN A 471 -2.55 -16.44 -15.55
CA ASN A 471 -1.35 -15.73 -15.99
C ASN A 471 -0.95 -14.58 -15.05
N SER A 472 -1.75 -14.31 -14.02
CA SER A 472 -1.52 -13.20 -13.10
C SER A 472 -1.04 -13.69 -11.75
N ASN A 473 -0.31 -12.82 -11.07
CA ASN A 473 0.09 -13.04 -9.70
C ASN A 473 -1.13 -12.97 -8.74
N LEU A 474 -1.19 -13.91 -7.79
CA LEU A 474 -2.34 -14.09 -6.90
C LEU A 474 -2.63 -12.86 -6.03
N ALA A 475 -1.58 -12.16 -5.58
CA ALA A 475 -1.77 -10.96 -4.78
C ALA A 475 -2.57 -9.89 -5.55
N ASP A 476 -2.27 -9.74 -6.84
CA ASP A 476 -2.87 -8.73 -7.70
C ASP A 476 -4.33 -9.02 -8.07
N VAL A 477 -4.70 -10.32 -8.17
CA VAL A 477 -6.06 -10.77 -8.50
C VAL A 477 -6.87 -11.24 -7.30
N SER A 478 -6.31 -11.14 -6.09
CA SER A 478 -6.96 -11.57 -4.83
C SER A 478 -8.36 -11.01 -4.65
N ASN A 479 -8.53 -9.69 -4.85
CA ASN A 479 -9.84 -9.04 -4.75
C ASN A 479 -10.78 -9.43 -5.90
N LEU A 480 -10.28 -9.82 -7.07
CA LEU A 480 -11.11 -10.37 -8.13
C LEU A 480 -11.66 -11.74 -7.72
N ILE A 481 -10.85 -12.61 -7.11
CA ILE A 481 -11.33 -13.90 -6.59
C ILE A 481 -12.40 -13.68 -5.52
N LEU A 482 -12.18 -12.75 -4.59
CA LEU A 482 -13.18 -12.37 -3.58
C LEU A 482 -14.48 -11.87 -4.21
N LEU A 483 -14.39 -11.05 -5.26
CA LEU A 483 -15.55 -10.65 -6.05
C LEU A 483 -16.27 -11.90 -6.56
N LEU A 484 -15.59 -12.82 -7.25
CA LEU A 484 -16.24 -14.00 -7.84
C LEU A 484 -16.91 -14.90 -6.81
N ILE A 485 -16.32 -15.03 -5.61
CA ILE A 485 -16.96 -15.71 -4.47
C ILE A 485 -18.32 -15.08 -4.14
N MET A 486 -18.36 -13.75 -4.02
CA MET A 486 -19.58 -13.01 -3.67
C MET A 486 -20.66 -13.06 -4.76
N TYR A 487 -20.28 -13.37 -6.00
CA TYR A 487 -21.22 -13.57 -7.11
C TYR A 487 -21.56 -15.03 -7.33
N ASP A 488 -20.95 -15.95 -6.58
CA ASP A 488 -21.13 -17.38 -6.76
C ASP A 488 -20.81 -17.78 -8.22
N ILE A 489 -19.57 -17.44 -8.64
CA ILE A 489 -18.99 -17.71 -9.96
C ILE A 489 -17.70 -18.53 -9.76
N ASP A 490 -17.60 -19.67 -10.44
CA ASP A 490 -16.39 -20.48 -10.45
C ASP A 490 -15.30 -19.88 -11.36
N ILE A 491 -14.03 -20.09 -10.98
CA ILE A 491 -12.87 -19.62 -11.77
C ILE A 491 -12.44 -20.62 -12.85
N GLY A 492 -13.10 -21.79 -12.90
CA GLY A 492 -12.81 -22.90 -13.79
C GLY A 492 -11.65 -23.79 -13.33
N SER A 493 -11.75 -25.09 -13.61
CA SER A 493 -10.83 -26.12 -13.09
C SER A 493 -9.35 -25.88 -13.39
N LYS A 494 -9.01 -25.39 -14.58
CA LYS A 494 -7.63 -25.06 -14.94
C LYS A 494 -7.04 -23.94 -14.07
N SER A 495 -7.86 -22.95 -13.74
CA SER A 495 -7.45 -21.87 -12.85
C SER A 495 -7.36 -22.37 -11.41
N GLU A 496 -8.28 -23.23 -10.97
CA GLU A 496 -8.22 -23.88 -9.65
C GLU A 496 -6.90 -24.66 -9.47
N GLU A 497 -6.52 -25.49 -10.45
CA GLU A 497 -5.26 -26.24 -10.43
C GLU A 497 -4.03 -25.32 -10.36
N TYR A 498 -4.03 -24.23 -11.14
CA TYR A 498 -2.95 -23.25 -11.13
C TYR A 498 -2.81 -22.55 -9.77
N ILE A 499 -3.90 -22.02 -9.21
CA ILE A 499 -3.84 -21.33 -7.92
C ILE A 499 -3.41 -22.30 -6.82
N LEU A 500 -3.95 -23.52 -6.81
CA LEU A 500 -3.54 -24.55 -5.83
C LEU A 500 -2.03 -24.82 -5.89
N TYR A 501 -1.45 -24.90 -7.09
CA TYR A 501 -0.01 -25.06 -7.27
C TYR A 501 0.76 -23.87 -6.68
N GLU A 502 0.39 -22.62 -7.01
CA GLU A 502 1.11 -21.44 -6.54
C GLU A 502 0.99 -21.25 -5.03
N ILE A 503 -0.20 -21.42 -4.41
CA ILE A 503 -0.32 -21.25 -2.95
C ILE A 503 0.48 -22.29 -2.17
N ARG A 504 0.58 -23.53 -2.68
CA ARG A 504 1.38 -24.61 -2.06
C ARG A 504 2.86 -24.36 -2.18
N LYS A 505 3.29 -23.72 -3.27
CA LYS A 505 4.68 -23.31 -3.48
C LYS A 505 5.07 -22.15 -2.56
N GLU A 506 4.21 -21.15 -2.43
CA GLU A 506 4.50 -19.95 -1.63
C GLU A 506 4.28 -20.13 -0.13
N MET A 507 3.40 -21.05 0.27
CA MET A 507 3.04 -21.33 1.66
C MET A 507 2.60 -20.08 2.44
N ASN A 508 1.89 -19.18 1.76
CA ASN A 508 1.42 -17.93 2.34
C ASN A 508 0.01 -18.10 2.94
N PRO A 509 -0.16 -17.98 4.27
CA PRO A 509 -1.46 -18.20 4.92
C PRO A 509 -2.58 -17.26 4.43
N LEU A 510 -2.25 -16.08 3.90
CA LEU A 510 -3.26 -15.14 3.38
C LEU A 510 -3.85 -15.63 2.06
N TYR A 511 -3.04 -16.23 1.18
CA TYR A 511 -3.55 -16.82 -0.06
C TYR A 511 -4.35 -18.09 0.22
N TYR A 512 -3.91 -18.90 1.20
CA TYR A 512 -4.72 -20.01 1.69
C TYR A 512 -6.08 -19.53 2.23
N ALA A 513 -6.14 -18.42 2.97
CA ALA A 513 -7.42 -17.89 3.47
C ALA A 513 -8.38 -17.50 2.34
N ILE A 514 -7.88 -16.85 1.28
CA ILE A 514 -8.69 -16.47 0.10
C ILE A 514 -9.20 -17.72 -0.62
N LEU A 515 -8.34 -18.69 -0.91
CA LEU A 515 -8.74 -19.90 -1.61
C LEU A 515 -9.60 -20.82 -0.73
N PHE A 516 -9.43 -20.80 0.58
CA PHE A 516 -10.28 -21.53 1.52
C PHE A 516 -11.72 -20.99 1.50
N LEU A 517 -11.89 -19.67 1.44
CA LEU A 517 -13.20 -19.06 1.21
C LEU A 517 -13.80 -19.49 -0.15
N TYR A 518 -12.98 -19.54 -1.20
CA TYR A 518 -13.41 -20.04 -2.51
C TYR A 518 -13.86 -21.50 -2.45
N ASP A 519 -13.06 -22.39 -1.86
CA ASP A 519 -13.39 -23.82 -1.74
C ASP A 519 -14.65 -24.03 -0.89
N HIS A 520 -14.79 -23.30 0.22
CA HIS A 520 -15.96 -23.40 1.08
C HIS A 520 -17.25 -22.91 0.39
N PHE A 521 -17.22 -21.71 -0.21
CA PHE A 521 -18.42 -21.10 -0.76
C PHE A 521 -18.76 -21.58 -2.18
N ILE A 522 -17.77 -21.83 -3.03
CA ILE A 522 -17.97 -22.18 -4.44
C ILE A 522 -17.84 -23.69 -4.67
N CYS A 523 -16.70 -24.27 -4.30
CA CYS A 523 -16.42 -25.69 -4.61
C CYS A 523 -17.08 -26.68 -3.65
N LYS A 524 -17.61 -26.21 -2.51
CA LYS A 524 -18.20 -27.02 -1.44
C LYS A 524 -17.22 -28.07 -0.90
N GLU A 525 -16.01 -27.62 -0.55
CA GLU A 525 -14.90 -28.42 0.01
C GLU A 525 -14.30 -29.47 -0.94
N LYS A 526 -14.60 -29.40 -2.24
CA LYS A 526 -14.06 -30.32 -3.25
C LYS A 526 -12.54 -30.21 -3.42
N LEU A 527 -11.94 -29.05 -3.13
CA LEU A 527 -10.48 -28.88 -3.24
C LEU A 527 -9.73 -29.47 -2.04
N GLY A 528 -10.43 -29.86 -0.97
CA GLY A 528 -9.83 -30.50 0.20
C GLY A 528 -8.99 -29.56 1.08
N LEU A 529 -9.12 -28.24 0.90
CA LEU A 529 -8.27 -27.26 1.58
C LEU A 529 -8.45 -27.22 3.08
N LYS A 530 -9.65 -27.57 3.58
CA LYS A 530 -9.92 -27.62 5.02
C LYS A 530 -8.93 -28.52 5.74
N GLN A 531 -8.82 -29.78 5.32
CA GLN A 531 -7.92 -30.75 5.95
C GLN A 531 -6.46 -30.32 5.79
N GLU A 532 -6.07 -29.88 4.59
CA GLU A 532 -4.72 -29.40 4.31
C GLU A 532 -4.31 -28.23 5.23
N ILE A 533 -5.20 -27.25 5.42
CA ILE A 533 -4.97 -26.11 6.32
C ILE A 533 -4.89 -26.56 7.78
N GLU A 534 -5.77 -27.46 8.23
CA GLU A 534 -5.73 -27.98 9.60
C GLU A 534 -4.42 -28.72 9.90
N ASP A 535 -3.95 -29.56 8.96
CA ASP A 535 -2.68 -30.27 9.07
C ASP A 535 -1.49 -29.31 9.07
N LEU A 536 -1.52 -28.28 8.23
CA LEU A 536 -0.51 -27.23 8.20
C LEU A 536 -0.46 -26.47 9.52
N ILE A 537 -1.59 -26.01 10.03
CA ILE A 537 -1.67 -25.31 11.33
C ILE A 537 -1.14 -26.21 12.44
N GLN A 538 -1.54 -27.48 12.49
CA GLN A 538 -1.07 -28.42 13.50
C GLN A 538 0.45 -28.62 13.42
N SER A 539 1.02 -28.72 12.21
CA SER A 539 2.47 -28.80 12.02
C SER A 539 3.19 -27.56 12.58
N LYS A 540 2.62 -26.36 12.39
CA LYS A 540 3.18 -25.10 12.90
C LYS A 540 3.09 -25.02 14.42
N LEU A 541 1.96 -25.43 15.00
CA LEU A 541 1.79 -25.51 16.45
C LEU A 541 2.83 -26.44 17.09
N ASN A 542 3.10 -27.61 16.49
CA ASN A 542 4.13 -28.53 16.98
C ASN A 542 5.52 -27.88 17.00
N ILE A 543 5.87 -27.11 15.97
CA ILE A 543 7.13 -26.34 15.93
C ILE A 543 7.16 -25.33 17.08
N PHE A 544 6.06 -24.61 17.32
CA PHE A 544 6.03 -23.62 18.39
C PHE A 544 6.07 -24.24 19.79
N TYR A 545 5.41 -25.38 20.02
CA TYR A 545 5.53 -26.10 21.28
C TYR A 545 6.99 -26.48 21.56
N ASN A 546 7.71 -27.02 20.57
CA ASN A 546 9.13 -27.34 20.70
C ASN A 546 9.98 -26.11 21.07
N ILE A 547 9.67 -24.94 20.50
CA ILE A 547 10.35 -23.68 20.84
C ILE A 547 10.07 -23.29 22.30
N VAL A 548 8.79 -23.32 22.71
CA VAL A 548 8.37 -22.86 24.04
C VAL A 548 8.85 -23.80 25.16
N ASP A 549 8.83 -25.10 24.90
CA ASP A 549 9.20 -26.17 25.85
C ASP A 549 10.70 -26.42 25.93
N SER A 550 11.50 -25.87 25.02
CA SER A 550 12.95 -26.05 25.06
C SER A 550 13.56 -25.35 26.27
N ASP A 551 14.22 -26.08 27.16
CA ASP A 551 14.96 -25.52 28.29
C ASP A 551 16.29 -24.86 27.85
N ASP A 552 16.78 -25.19 26.66
CA ASP A 552 18.03 -24.66 26.09
C ASP A 552 17.88 -23.24 25.50
N LEU A 553 16.65 -22.82 25.23
CA LEU A 553 16.37 -21.51 24.64
C LEU A 553 16.13 -20.46 25.73
N ASP A 554 16.83 -19.34 25.62
CA ASP A 554 16.53 -18.16 26.43
C ASP A 554 15.21 -17.49 25.99
N SER A 555 14.80 -16.43 26.71
CA SER A 555 13.59 -15.67 26.38
C SER A 555 13.53 -15.17 24.93
N GLN A 556 14.70 -14.92 24.30
CA GLN A 556 14.77 -14.47 22.91
C GLN A 556 14.61 -15.65 21.94
N GLY A 557 15.24 -16.79 22.22
CA GLY A 557 15.06 -18.04 21.47
C GLY A 557 13.61 -18.53 21.51
N LYS A 558 12.90 -18.27 22.61
CA LYS A 558 11.46 -18.57 22.78
C LYS A 558 10.53 -17.56 22.11
N ASN A 559 11.04 -16.51 21.44
CA ASN A 559 10.22 -15.50 20.80
C ASN A 559 9.57 -16.01 19.51
N ILE A 560 8.36 -16.55 19.62
CA ILE A 560 7.61 -17.09 18.47
C ILE A 560 7.25 -16.03 17.41
N PHE A 561 7.22 -14.74 17.77
CA PHE A 561 6.89 -13.66 16.82
C PHE A 561 7.96 -13.48 15.75
N LEU A 562 9.21 -13.90 16.00
CA LEU A 562 10.29 -13.91 15.02
C LEU A 562 10.08 -14.98 13.94
N ASN A 563 9.26 -16.00 14.19
CA ASN A 563 8.96 -17.04 13.22
C ASN A 563 7.79 -16.61 12.31
N LYS A 564 8.03 -16.57 10.99
CA LYS A 564 7.00 -16.22 9.99
C LYS A 564 5.76 -17.09 10.04
N ASP A 565 5.86 -18.33 10.52
CA ASP A 565 4.74 -19.26 10.60
C ASP A 565 3.67 -18.80 11.61
N ILE A 566 3.96 -17.83 12.49
CA ILE A 566 2.98 -17.27 13.43
C ILE A 566 1.76 -16.70 12.71
N TRP A 567 1.94 -16.27 11.45
CA TRP A 567 0.87 -15.75 10.61
C TRP A 567 -0.24 -16.76 10.33
N TRP A 568 0.03 -18.07 10.42
CA TRP A 568 -1.02 -19.10 10.36
C TRP A 568 -2.01 -18.96 11.53
N ILE A 569 -1.51 -18.69 12.74
CA ILE A 569 -2.35 -18.42 13.90
C ILE A 569 -3.06 -17.06 13.73
N PHE A 570 -2.32 -16.02 13.33
CA PHE A 570 -2.90 -14.69 13.15
C PHE A 570 -4.06 -14.64 12.15
N ILE A 571 -4.00 -15.46 11.11
CA ILE A 571 -5.00 -15.51 10.04
C ILE A 571 -6.16 -16.45 10.40
N PHE A 572 -5.88 -17.65 10.92
CA PHE A 572 -6.89 -18.70 11.09
C PHE A 572 -7.46 -18.86 12.50
N TYR A 573 -6.93 -18.18 13.52
CA TYR A 573 -7.45 -18.32 14.89
C TYR A 573 -8.94 -17.94 14.97
N LYS A 574 -9.76 -18.86 15.53
CA LYS A 574 -11.22 -18.77 15.60
C LYS A 574 -11.89 -18.63 14.22
N CYS A 575 -11.28 -19.14 13.16
CA CYS A 575 -11.95 -19.28 11.87
C CYS A 575 -13.13 -20.25 12.02
N LYS A 576 -14.33 -19.77 11.68
CA LYS A 576 -15.60 -20.49 11.87
C LYS A 576 -15.80 -21.70 10.94
N TYR A 577 -14.98 -21.82 9.90
CA TYR A 577 -15.05 -22.90 8.91
C TYR A 577 -14.09 -24.07 9.22
N LEU A 578 -13.16 -23.88 10.16
CA LEU A 578 -12.26 -24.93 10.64
C LEU A 578 -12.91 -25.76 11.76
N SER A 579 -12.34 -26.94 12.03
CA SER A 579 -12.78 -27.82 13.10
C SER A 579 -12.66 -27.17 14.49
N GLN A 580 -13.53 -27.57 15.43
CA GLN A 580 -13.41 -27.12 16.82
C GLN A 580 -12.12 -27.61 17.46
N GLY A 581 -11.61 -28.77 17.04
CA GLY A 581 -10.35 -29.34 17.51
C GLY A 581 -9.15 -28.45 17.21
N ILE A 582 -8.96 -28.03 15.96
CA ILE A 582 -7.82 -27.18 15.60
C ILE A 582 -7.91 -25.80 16.26
N ASN A 583 -9.11 -25.24 16.39
CA ASN A 583 -9.33 -23.96 17.07
C ASN A 583 -8.95 -24.06 18.55
N LYS A 584 -9.31 -25.16 19.22
CA LYS A 584 -8.90 -25.45 20.58
C LYS A 584 -7.38 -25.62 20.70
N ASN A 585 -6.74 -26.33 19.78
CA ASN A 585 -5.28 -26.50 19.80
C ASN A 585 -4.54 -25.16 19.68
N MET A 586 -5.01 -24.24 18.83
CA MET A 586 -4.45 -22.89 18.76
C MET A 586 -4.69 -22.10 20.06
N GLU A 587 -5.87 -22.22 20.67
CA GLU A 587 -6.18 -21.59 21.96
C GLU A 587 -5.28 -22.11 23.09
N ASP A 588 -5.17 -23.43 23.24
CA ASP A 588 -4.31 -24.09 24.23
C ASP A 588 -2.85 -23.67 24.06
N PHE A 589 -2.38 -23.56 22.81
CA PHE A 589 -1.04 -23.04 22.53
C PHE A 589 -0.88 -21.57 22.97
N ILE A 590 -1.82 -20.68 22.65
CA ILE A 590 -1.73 -19.27 23.03
C ILE A 590 -1.74 -19.12 24.56
N VAL A 591 -2.57 -19.89 25.27
CA VAL A 591 -2.60 -19.91 26.75
C VAL A 591 -1.27 -20.38 27.31
N LYS A 592 -0.69 -21.45 26.76
CA LYS A 592 0.62 -21.95 27.18
C LYS A 592 1.72 -20.93 26.91
N TYR A 593 1.76 -20.34 25.73
CA TYR A 593 2.76 -19.31 25.41
C TYR A 593 2.62 -18.10 26.34
N MET A 594 1.38 -17.67 26.62
CA MET A 594 1.12 -16.56 27.53
C MET A 594 1.66 -16.81 28.94
N SER A 595 1.67 -18.06 29.43
CA SER A 595 2.20 -18.38 30.76
C SER A 595 3.73 -18.36 30.86
N THR A 596 4.45 -18.39 29.74
CA THR A 596 5.92 -18.29 29.73
C THR A 596 6.45 -16.86 29.63
N ILE A 597 5.58 -15.89 29.34
CA ILE A 597 5.93 -14.48 29.19
C ILE A 597 6.18 -13.85 30.57
N LEU A 598 7.35 -13.26 30.76
CA LEU A 598 7.71 -12.52 31.97
C LEU A 598 7.36 -11.03 31.81
N SER A 599 6.49 -10.47 32.65
CA SER A 599 5.91 -9.12 32.45
C SER A 599 6.84 -7.94 32.77
N ASN A 600 8.16 -8.12 32.72
CA ASN A 600 9.15 -7.12 33.16
C ASN A 600 9.55 -6.11 32.08
N LYS A 601 9.51 -6.47 30.78
CA LYS A 601 9.85 -5.56 29.67
C LYS A 601 8.60 -5.09 28.93
N GLN A 602 8.68 -3.92 28.29
CA GLN A 602 7.59 -3.42 27.43
C GLN A 602 7.28 -4.37 26.25
N SER A 603 8.29 -5.05 25.72
CA SER A 603 8.13 -6.06 24.67
C SER A 603 7.30 -7.25 25.15
N GLU A 604 7.65 -7.80 26.31
CA GLU A 604 6.93 -8.93 26.92
C GLU A 604 5.49 -8.55 27.29
N GLN A 605 5.27 -7.36 27.87
CA GLN A 605 3.92 -6.85 28.08
C GLN A 605 3.13 -6.71 26.77
N SER A 606 3.79 -6.30 25.69
CA SER A 606 3.15 -6.19 24.37
C SER A 606 2.78 -7.57 23.81
N LYS A 607 3.67 -8.57 23.92
CA LYS A 607 3.38 -9.96 23.55
C LYS A 607 2.18 -10.50 24.33
N LEU A 608 2.15 -10.25 25.64
CA LEU A 608 1.05 -10.66 26.52
C LEU A 608 -0.28 -10.04 26.10
N GLU A 609 -0.29 -8.76 25.75
CA GLU A 609 -1.49 -8.07 25.27
C GLU A 609 -1.94 -8.53 23.88
N ILE A 610 -1.03 -9.01 23.02
CA ILE A 610 -1.40 -9.67 21.77
C ILE A 610 -2.06 -11.03 22.07
N CYS A 611 -1.52 -11.84 22.99
CA CYS A 611 -2.17 -13.08 23.42
C CYS A 611 -3.58 -12.82 23.95
N LYS A 612 -3.75 -11.81 24.82
CA LYS A 612 -5.07 -11.40 25.31
C LYS A 612 -6.00 -10.93 24.21
N PHE A 613 -5.51 -10.18 23.22
CA PHE A 613 -6.33 -9.82 22.05
C PHE A 613 -6.89 -11.06 21.36
N PHE A 614 -6.08 -12.09 21.15
CA PHE A 614 -6.56 -13.32 20.54
C PHE A 614 -7.58 -14.06 21.44
N LEU A 615 -7.28 -14.23 22.73
CA LEU A 615 -8.13 -14.99 23.65
C LEU A 615 -9.45 -14.28 24.01
N GLU A 616 -9.37 -12.99 24.39
CA GLU A 616 -10.44 -12.25 25.07
C GLU A 616 -11.29 -11.37 24.14
N TYR A 617 -10.79 -10.95 22.98
CA TYR A 617 -11.57 -10.12 22.06
C TYR A 617 -12.63 -10.98 21.35
N ASN A 618 -13.91 -10.63 21.52
CA ASN A 618 -15.04 -11.42 21.00
C ASN A 618 -15.28 -11.29 19.48
N GLY A 619 -14.74 -10.25 18.83
CA GLY A 619 -14.88 -10.08 17.39
C GLY A 619 -13.88 -10.90 16.57
N GLU A 620 -14.02 -10.83 15.25
CA GLU A 620 -13.02 -11.34 14.30
C GLU A 620 -11.64 -10.73 14.60
N LYS A 621 -10.58 -11.45 14.21
CA LYS A 621 -9.20 -11.02 14.43
C LYS A 621 -8.73 -10.18 13.24
N PHE A 622 -7.80 -10.70 12.45
CA PHE A 622 -7.28 -10.00 11.28
C PHE A 622 -7.99 -10.34 9.98
N ILE A 623 -8.81 -11.39 9.94
CA ILE A 623 -9.55 -11.80 8.74
C ILE A 623 -11.05 -11.68 8.99
N ASN A 624 -11.74 -11.04 8.04
CA ASN A 624 -13.19 -11.05 7.92
C ASN A 624 -13.65 -12.23 7.07
N TRP A 625 -14.28 -13.20 7.71
CA TRP A 625 -14.72 -14.46 7.11
C TRP A 625 -16.16 -14.39 6.57
N GLU A 626 -16.89 -13.29 6.80
CA GLU A 626 -18.31 -13.15 6.45
C GLU A 626 -18.55 -12.52 5.07
N LEU A 627 -17.53 -11.90 4.46
CA LEU A 627 -17.58 -11.30 3.11
C LEU A 627 -18.79 -10.36 2.89
N ASP A 628 -18.91 -9.30 3.72
CA ASP A 628 -19.96 -8.29 3.52
C ASP A 628 -19.77 -7.54 2.19
N LYS A 629 -20.74 -7.71 1.28
CA LYS A 629 -20.73 -7.12 -0.06
C LYS A 629 -20.67 -5.60 -0.06
N LYS A 630 -21.46 -4.94 0.78
CA LYS A 630 -21.50 -3.46 0.83
C LYS A 630 -20.18 -2.92 1.37
N MET A 631 -19.62 -3.56 2.40
CA MET A 631 -18.34 -3.17 2.97
C MET A 631 -17.18 -3.38 1.99
N PHE A 632 -17.16 -4.50 1.28
CA PHE A 632 -16.17 -4.81 0.23
C PHE A 632 -16.08 -3.70 -0.81
N PHE A 633 -17.21 -3.34 -1.44
CA PHE A 633 -17.22 -2.30 -2.47
C PHE A 633 -16.93 -0.91 -1.92
N LYS A 634 -17.42 -0.60 -0.71
CA LYS A 634 -17.13 0.68 -0.05
C LYS A 634 -15.62 0.86 0.19
N ASN A 635 -14.94 -0.19 0.67
CA ASN A 635 -13.52 -0.15 0.93
C ASN A 635 -12.69 -0.04 -0.36
N ILE A 636 -13.05 -0.81 -1.39
CA ILE A 636 -12.38 -0.72 -2.72
C ILE A 636 -12.55 0.69 -3.30
N LYS A 637 -13.79 1.17 -3.43
CA LYS A 637 -14.07 2.52 -3.96
C LYS A 637 -13.29 3.60 -3.20
N PHE A 638 -13.17 3.44 -1.88
CA PHE A 638 -12.39 4.35 -1.06
C PHE A 638 -10.89 4.31 -1.40
N LYS A 639 -10.28 3.12 -1.38
CA LYS A 639 -8.83 2.93 -1.65
C LYS A 639 -8.44 3.41 -3.05
N THR A 640 -9.35 3.28 -4.03
CA THR A 640 -9.05 3.55 -5.44
C THR A 640 -9.34 4.98 -5.89
N PHE A 641 -10.50 5.55 -5.52
CA PHE A 641 -10.97 6.82 -6.10
C PHE A 641 -11.17 7.93 -5.07
N ASN A 642 -11.77 7.63 -3.90
CA ASN A 642 -12.04 8.68 -2.92
C ASN A 642 -10.79 9.15 -2.17
N ARG A 643 -9.78 8.28 -1.99
CA ARG A 643 -8.53 8.64 -1.31
C ARG A 643 -7.82 9.82 -2.00
N THR A 644 -7.90 9.92 -3.32
CA THR A 644 -7.38 11.06 -4.10
C THR A 644 -8.12 12.35 -3.74
N ILE A 645 -9.45 12.30 -3.66
CA ILE A 645 -10.32 13.45 -3.33
C ILE A 645 -10.07 13.95 -1.89
N PHE A 646 -9.94 13.04 -0.92
CA PHE A 646 -9.66 13.41 0.48
C PHE A 646 -8.26 13.97 0.69
N ASN A 647 -7.30 13.60 -0.16
CA ASN A 647 -5.96 14.18 -0.17
C ASN A 647 -5.92 15.58 -0.83
N ASN A 648 -6.82 15.86 -1.77
CA ASN A 648 -6.89 17.11 -2.54
C ASN A 648 -7.78 18.19 -1.90
N LYS A 649 -8.67 17.86 -0.95
CA LYS A 649 -9.51 18.86 -0.25
C LYS A 649 -8.74 19.95 0.53
N GLN A 650 -7.41 19.90 0.57
CA GLN A 650 -6.56 20.94 1.17
C GLN A 650 -5.96 21.93 0.16
N GLU A 651 -6.08 21.68 -1.15
CA GLU A 651 -5.56 22.55 -2.21
C GLU A 651 -6.69 22.93 -3.16
N ASN A 652 -7.38 24.03 -2.82
CA ASN A 652 -8.28 24.86 -3.64
C ASN A 652 -9.44 24.20 -4.45
N GLU A 653 -10.56 24.90 -4.44
CA GLU A 653 -11.79 24.60 -5.17
C GLU A 653 -11.63 24.82 -6.69
N THR A 654 -10.94 23.91 -7.37
CA THR A 654 -11.08 23.68 -8.82
C THR A 654 -10.84 22.19 -9.09
N PHE A 655 -11.91 21.46 -9.43
CA PHE A 655 -11.80 20.05 -9.85
C PHE A 655 -11.15 19.97 -11.24
N ASP A 656 -9.81 19.98 -11.32
CA ASP A 656 -9.07 19.84 -12.58
C ASP A 656 -8.65 18.38 -12.88
N ILE A 657 -9.48 17.76 -13.72
CA ILE A 657 -9.35 16.73 -14.79
C ILE A 657 -8.14 15.74 -14.84
N PHE A 658 -6.97 15.95 -14.23
CA PHE A 658 -5.76 15.18 -14.56
C PHE A 658 -5.11 14.35 -13.43
N ASP A 659 -5.76 14.10 -12.31
CA ASP A 659 -5.12 13.37 -11.20
C ASP A 659 -5.37 11.86 -11.26
N TYR A 660 -4.41 11.05 -11.77
CA TYR A 660 -4.29 9.61 -11.47
C TYR A 660 -2.93 9.00 -11.75
#